data_AF-A0A2T3HJS1-F1
#
_entry.id   AF-A0A2T3HJS1-F1
#
_cell.length_a   1.000
_cell.length_b   1.000
_cell.length_c   1.000
_cell.angle_alpha   90.00
_cell.angle_beta   90.00
_cell.angle_gamma   90.00
#
_symmetry.space_group_name_H-M   'P 1'
#
loop_
_entity.id
_entity.type
_entity.pdbx_description
1 polymer ?
#
loop_
_entity_poly.entity_id
_entity_poly.type
_entity_poly.pdbx_seq_one_letter_code
_entity_poly.pdbx_strand_id
1 'polypeptide(L)'
;MKTILLFALLTVFCNGFAQVPPLHAVPVNLTCNYRSSPIGLDERQPRLSWNIQAAARNWHQRAYQIMVATDSAGLLSSKAVIWNSGKVQSTRNLHVKYAGSPLRSFMNCWWRVRVWDAAGKISSWSAPAYWKMGVLEPAHWKAQWVASNLELKAYQVALRSLPDFDMEPETSIWRRADSIRKHVRVLDTAQAVHMRRVFTTSKKIRRATAYVCGLGLHELYLNGRRVGKEYLNPAHTDYQKTVFYNTYNVTAYIKTGRNALGVILGNGWYNGLVPHALRFYTADYIDPPKLMMQLRIEYADGSVKLVGTDKSWQYTTRGPIYYNDILSGESYDARSEMPGWSTPGYAATNWEKCLAASAPSGKLVSQQLYPVTKIRTVPAVSVSRQGQGFRFDLGQDLSGWVRLRVHGKRGQQVKIHYLGSGGHTLGRYQTHYYILKGGREEWYEPRFSYNGFRLIEVEGLDYSPECSDVQGVLVATELKKTGTFACSNDKLNRLQQTLLNTIDNFVLHIPNDPTREKAGWLQDTQNGFDVNAYNYDVASMYRKWQRDFNDIAFDNGYVPPVAPGRFAGPSINGPWWGGMILYNVAMLHHYYGDEDIIRESYAPMKRWMAYLQSISKDHVVEWGLGEWMEPAAAPDGRPTTTPVPLTSTVAYYFYACKMAEFARLLEKPDDVSYFTDLAKDIKTAYNRRFLDAATGRYALGSQAGQLMSLRYGLVPDDKRGLALERLREYIAKQNGHLSTGFVATPVLLTTLSDLGMGKEAYAMATKEDYPGWFDMVFNKGNSVLKEAWNGGLVQMPSLAGPIGHWFYHSLAGIQPAPGAQAFGRIVIKPTFISELSWVEASYQSAGGKIFSHWKHSNDRYEIRVTIPANTTALVYLPAGSPDGVTESGTALNTHKEISIRGSSANETVLALGSGSYRFSMPAR
;
A
#
# COMPACT_ATOMS: atom_id res chain seq x y z
N MET A 1 -24.69 -56.22 -52.62
CA MET A 1 -25.38 -57.30 -51.86
C MET A 1 -24.56 -57.59 -50.60
N LYS A 2 -25.23 -57.59 -49.43
CA LYS A 2 -24.71 -57.92 -48.09
C LYS A 2 -23.65 -56.91 -47.58
N THR A 3 -23.98 -56.00 -46.66
CA THR A 3 -24.05 -56.30 -45.22
C THR A 3 -24.86 -55.21 -44.49
N ILE A 4 -26.05 -55.56 -43.98
CA ILE A 4 -26.86 -54.75 -43.05
C ILE A 4 -27.39 -55.75 -42.02
N LEU A 5 -26.98 -55.62 -40.75
CA LEU A 5 -27.64 -56.08 -39.52
C LEU A 5 -26.61 -56.17 -38.39
N LEU A 6 -26.24 -55.03 -37.80
CA LEU A 6 -25.71 -54.95 -36.43
C LEU A 6 -25.72 -53.48 -35.93
N PHE A 7 -26.87 -52.81 -36.02
CA PHE A 7 -27.03 -51.41 -35.57
C PHE A 7 -28.42 -51.20 -34.93
N ALA A 8 -28.79 -52.05 -33.98
CA ALA A 8 -30.03 -51.89 -33.22
C ALA A 8 -30.01 -52.69 -31.90
N LEU A 9 -29.01 -52.50 -31.03
CA LEU A 9 -29.05 -53.00 -29.64
C LEU A 9 -27.89 -52.44 -28.80
N LEU A 10 -27.86 -51.11 -28.58
CA LEU A 10 -27.06 -50.47 -27.52
C LEU A 10 -27.46 -48.98 -27.37
N THR A 11 -28.74 -48.73 -27.12
CA THR A 11 -29.30 -47.40 -26.80
C THR A 11 -30.06 -47.40 -25.47
N VAL A 12 -29.57 -48.15 -24.49
CA VAL A 12 -30.00 -48.06 -23.09
C VAL A 12 -28.76 -48.24 -22.21
N PHE A 13 -28.58 -47.36 -21.22
CA PHE A 13 -27.45 -47.21 -20.28
C PHE A 13 -26.31 -46.27 -20.70
N CYS A 14 -26.51 -44.97 -20.47
CA CYS A 14 -25.62 -44.15 -19.62
C CYS A 14 -26.19 -42.72 -19.44
N ASN A 15 -27.41 -42.62 -18.90
CA ASN A 15 -27.86 -41.41 -18.20
C ASN A 15 -27.56 -41.60 -16.72
N GLY A 16 -26.33 -41.28 -16.35
CA GLY A 16 -25.83 -41.39 -14.99
C GLY A 16 -24.68 -40.40 -14.79
N PHE A 17 -24.91 -39.12 -15.10
CA PHE A 17 -24.12 -38.08 -14.45
C PHE A 17 -24.42 -38.20 -12.96
N ALA A 18 -23.56 -38.91 -12.23
CA ALA A 18 -23.52 -38.80 -10.79
C ALA A 18 -23.36 -37.31 -10.48
N GLN A 19 -24.42 -36.69 -9.97
CA GLN A 19 -24.33 -35.38 -9.35
C GLN A 19 -23.26 -35.52 -8.28
N VAL A 20 -22.08 -34.93 -8.52
CA VAL A 20 -21.12 -34.68 -7.44
C VAL A 20 -21.92 -33.93 -6.39
N PRO A 21 -22.03 -34.43 -5.15
CA PRO A 21 -22.81 -33.74 -4.12
C PRO A 21 -22.34 -32.28 -4.07
N PRO A 22 -23.27 -31.30 -4.02
CA PRO A 22 -22.88 -29.89 -4.00
C PRO A 22 -21.85 -29.69 -2.90
N LEU A 23 -20.72 -29.07 -3.25
CA LEU A 23 -19.58 -28.89 -2.35
C LEU A 23 -20.10 -28.37 -1.01
N HIS A 24 -19.99 -29.20 0.04
CA HIS A 24 -20.24 -28.74 1.40
C HIS A 24 -19.34 -27.52 1.65
N ALA A 25 -19.85 -26.49 2.31
CA ALA A 25 -19.07 -25.28 2.54
C ALA A 25 -17.72 -25.62 3.18
N VAL A 26 -16.65 -24.92 2.80
CA VAL A 26 -15.30 -25.11 3.35
C VAL A 26 -14.67 -23.75 3.63
N PRO A 27 -14.10 -23.53 4.83
CA PRO A 27 -13.29 -22.35 5.08
C PRO A 27 -11.98 -22.38 4.30
N VAL A 28 -11.66 -21.28 3.62
CA VAL A 28 -10.49 -21.11 2.74
C VAL A 28 -9.83 -19.76 2.98
N ASN A 29 -8.66 -19.52 2.36
CA ASN A 29 -7.92 -18.26 2.46
C ASN A 29 -7.66 -17.81 3.91
N LEU A 30 -7.25 -18.75 4.76
CA LEU A 30 -6.94 -18.48 6.17
C LEU A 30 -5.81 -17.46 6.29
N THR A 31 -6.03 -16.41 7.09
CA THR A 31 -5.02 -15.40 7.40
C THR A 31 -4.91 -15.17 8.90
N CYS A 32 -3.71 -14.77 9.32
CA CYS A 32 -3.37 -14.36 10.67
C CYS A 32 -2.77 -12.95 10.58
N ASN A 33 -3.40 -11.96 11.21
CA ASN A 33 -3.05 -10.53 11.08
C ASN A 33 -2.88 -10.12 9.59
N TYR A 34 -3.87 -10.41 8.75
CA TYR A 34 -3.90 -10.17 7.30
C TYR A 34 -2.91 -10.99 6.45
N ARG A 35 -2.02 -11.78 7.07
CA ARG A 35 -0.98 -12.52 6.36
C ARG A 35 -1.32 -13.99 6.24
N SER A 36 -1.01 -14.59 5.09
CA SER A 36 -1.00 -16.04 4.97
C SER A 36 0.26 -16.60 5.63
N SER A 37 0.05 -17.49 6.59
CA SER A 37 1.07 -18.20 7.34
C SER A 37 2.31 -17.39 7.79
N PRO A 38 2.14 -16.29 8.53
CA PRO A 38 3.24 -15.39 8.89
C PRO A 38 4.28 -16.06 9.79
N ILE A 39 5.54 -15.64 9.65
CA ILE A 39 6.64 -16.02 10.53
C ILE A 39 7.17 -14.80 11.28
N GLY A 40 7.56 -15.01 12.54
CA GLY A 40 8.07 -13.96 13.41
C GLY A 40 6.99 -13.05 13.99
N LEU A 41 5.74 -13.50 14.14
CA LEU A 41 4.66 -12.64 14.64
C LEU A 41 4.86 -12.28 16.13
N ASP A 42 4.74 -11.00 16.48
CA ASP A 42 4.84 -10.53 17.87
C ASP A 42 3.50 -10.26 18.56
N GLU A 43 2.39 -10.32 17.81
CA GLU A 43 1.05 -10.13 18.35
C GLU A 43 0.71 -11.27 19.33
N ARG A 44 0.38 -10.93 20.58
CA ARG A 44 0.10 -11.91 21.65
C ARG A 44 -1.32 -12.47 21.54
N GLN A 45 -2.22 -11.73 20.92
CA GLN A 45 -3.55 -12.21 20.56
C GLN A 45 -3.76 -12.14 19.04
N PRO A 46 -3.09 -13.02 18.26
CA PRO A 46 -3.21 -13.01 16.81
C PRO A 46 -4.67 -13.04 16.35
N ARG A 47 -4.97 -12.30 15.28
CA ARG A 47 -6.31 -12.12 14.71
C ARG A 47 -6.47 -13.04 13.52
N LEU A 48 -7.38 -13.99 13.63
CA LEU A 48 -7.62 -15.03 12.64
C LEU A 48 -8.82 -14.68 11.77
N SER A 49 -8.67 -14.82 10.46
CA SER A 49 -9.73 -14.56 9.47
C SER A 49 -9.79 -15.69 8.44
N TRP A 50 -10.97 -15.94 7.89
CA TRP A 50 -11.19 -16.93 6.83
C TRP A 50 -12.30 -16.50 5.87
N ASN A 51 -12.15 -16.87 4.59
CA ASN A 51 -13.26 -16.85 3.64
C ASN A 51 -13.99 -18.20 3.67
N ILE A 52 -15.16 -18.24 3.06
CA ILE A 52 -15.96 -19.45 2.96
C ILE A 52 -16.25 -19.70 1.48
N GLN A 53 -15.92 -20.89 1.00
CA GLN A 53 -16.32 -21.36 -0.31
C GLN A 53 -17.55 -22.26 -0.14
N ALA A 54 -18.66 -21.90 -0.79
CA ALA A 54 -19.90 -22.66 -0.77
C ALA A 54 -20.54 -22.66 -2.17
N ALA A 55 -21.12 -23.80 -2.56
CA ALA A 55 -21.85 -23.91 -3.84
C ALA A 55 -23.29 -23.36 -3.75
N ALA A 56 -23.90 -23.41 -2.56
CA ALA A 56 -25.27 -22.96 -2.34
C ALA A 56 -25.37 -21.42 -2.30
N ARG A 57 -26.48 -20.88 -2.83
CA ARG A 57 -26.87 -19.48 -2.63
C ARG A 57 -27.29 -19.24 -1.17
N ASN A 58 -27.27 -17.97 -0.74
CA ASN A 58 -27.67 -17.50 0.59
C ASN A 58 -27.00 -18.27 1.74
N TRP A 59 -25.72 -18.60 1.58
CA TRP A 59 -24.97 -19.32 2.58
C TRP A 59 -24.46 -18.34 3.66
N HIS A 60 -24.78 -18.61 4.92
CA HIS A 60 -24.40 -17.79 6.07
C HIS A 60 -23.81 -18.63 7.20
N GLN A 61 -22.73 -18.14 7.80
CA GLN A 61 -22.14 -18.75 8.98
C GLN A 61 -23.00 -18.44 10.20
N ARG A 62 -23.31 -19.45 11.03
CA ARG A 62 -23.94 -19.26 12.35
C ARG A 62 -23.03 -19.60 13.51
N ALA A 63 -22.06 -20.49 13.29
CA ALA A 63 -21.06 -20.81 14.28
C ALA A 63 -19.72 -21.14 13.62
N TYR A 64 -18.66 -21.07 14.41
CA TYR A 64 -17.34 -21.56 14.03
C TYR A 64 -16.70 -22.37 15.16
N GLN A 65 -15.66 -23.11 14.82
CA GLN A 65 -14.74 -23.72 15.76
C GLN A 65 -13.33 -23.62 15.23
N ILE A 66 -12.43 -23.07 16.04
CA ILE A 66 -11.00 -22.97 15.77
C ILE A 66 -10.26 -23.97 16.65
N MET A 67 -9.27 -24.64 16.07
CA MET A 67 -8.29 -25.41 16.81
C MET A 67 -6.89 -24.90 16.51
N VAL A 68 -6.04 -24.84 17.52
CA VAL A 68 -4.62 -24.48 17.42
C VAL A 68 -3.77 -25.48 18.19
N ALA A 69 -2.68 -25.94 17.60
CA ALA A 69 -1.72 -26.85 18.21
C ALA A 69 -0.28 -26.40 17.90
N THR A 70 0.71 -26.96 18.61
CA THR A 70 2.12 -26.59 18.43
C THR A 70 2.80 -27.23 17.21
N ASP A 71 2.16 -28.21 16.59
CA ASP A 71 2.60 -28.89 15.37
C ASP A 71 1.41 -29.40 14.55
N SER A 72 1.64 -29.70 13.27
CA SER A 72 0.57 -30.08 12.35
C SER A 72 0.00 -31.48 12.64
N ALA A 73 0.82 -32.43 13.08
CA ALA A 73 0.36 -33.78 13.39
C ALA A 73 -0.53 -33.81 14.64
N GLY A 74 -0.15 -33.05 15.67
CA GLY A 74 -0.96 -32.76 16.85
C GLY A 74 -2.29 -32.12 16.47
N LEU A 75 -2.27 -31.08 15.62
CA LEU A 75 -3.50 -30.44 15.15
C LEU A 75 -4.46 -31.43 14.48
N LEU A 76 -3.96 -32.28 13.57
CA LEU A 76 -4.77 -33.23 12.82
C LEU A 76 -5.33 -34.35 13.70
N SER A 77 -4.52 -34.84 14.64
CA SER A 77 -4.91 -35.87 15.62
C SER A 77 -5.65 -35.32 16.85
N SER A 78 -5.86 -34.00 16.91
CA SER A 78 -6.43 -33.28 18.07
C SER A 78 -5.65 -33.48 19.38
N LYS A 79 -4.34 -33.73 19.29
CA LYS A 79 -3.39 -33.82 20.42
C LYS A 79 -2.54 -32.54 20.49
N ALA A 80 -1.98 -32.22 21.66
CA ALA A 80 -1.17 -31.01 21.87
C ALA A 80 -1.86 -29.70 21.43
N VAL A 81 -3.18 -29.64 21.62
CA VAL A 81 -4.03 -28.49 21.31
C VAL A 81 -3.84 -27.44 22.40
N ILE A 82 -3.35 -26.25 22.02
CA ILE A 82 -3.19 -25.09 22.90
C ILE A 82 -4.41 -24.16 22.87
N TRP A 83 -5.30 -24.36 21.90
CA TRP A 83 -6.61 -23.72 21.86
C TRP A 83 -7.62 -24.56 21.11
N ASN A 84 -8.79 -24.77 21.72
CA ASN A 84 -9.99 -25.24 21.04
C ASN A 84 -11.12 -24.32 21.47
N SER A 85 -11.69 -23.56 20.54
CA SER A 85 -12.77 -22.63 20.88
C SER A 85 -14.08 -23.34 21.25
N GLY A 86 -14.20 -24.64 20.97
CA GLY A 86 -15.50 -25.29 20.88
C GLY A 86 -16.36 -24.67 19.78
N LYS A 87 -17.65 -25.03 19.74
CA LYS A 87 -18.60 -24.39 18.84
C LYS A 87 -18.98 -23.02 19.41
N VAL A 88 -18.52 -21.95 18.77
CA VAL A 88 -18.86 -20.56 19.12
C VAL A 88 -19.98 -20.08 18.23
N GLN A 89 -21.12 -19.68 18.82
CA GLN A 89 -22.26 -19.12 18.10
C GLN A 89 -21.92 -17.69 17.66
N SER A 90 -21.53 -17.50 16.40
CA SER A 90 -21.14 -16.22 15.84
C SER A 90 -21.07 -16.27 14.31
N THR A 91 -21.50 -15.17 13.69
CA THR A 91 -21.35 -14.91 12.25
C THR A 91 -19.97 -14.34 11.90
N ARG A 92 -19.15 -13.97 12.90
CA ARG A 92 -17.84 -13.33 12.69
C ARG A 92 -16.86 -14.33 12.07
N ASN A 93 -16.24 -13.94 10.95
CA ASN A 93 -15.20 -14.68 10.26
C ASN A 93 -13.93 -13.84 9.99
N LEU A 94 -13.92 -12.60 10.49
CA LEU A 94 -12.79 -11.67 10.41
C LEU A 94 -12.31 -11.33 11.82
N HIS A 95 -10.99 -11.24 11.97
CA HIS A 95 -10.31 -10.77 13.17
C HIS A 95 -10.73 -11.45 14.47
N VAL A 96 -11.00 -12.76 14.42
CA VAL A 96 -11.26 -13.55 15.62
C VAL A 96 -9.96 -13.67 16.40
N LYS A 97 -9.90 -13.02 17.56
CA LYS A 97 -8.71 -12.99 18.41
C LYS A 97 -8.45 -14.38 19.00
N TYR A 98 -7.20 -14.80 18.95
CA TYR A 98 -6.72 -15.98 19.65
C TYR A 98 -7.01 -15.85 21.15
N ALA A 99 -7.69 -16.86 21.69
CA ALA A 99 -8.11 -16.92 23.10
C ALA A 99 -7.64 -18.21 23.80
N GLY A 100 -6.54 -18.80 23.31
CA GLY A 100 -5.95 -20.00 23.89
C GLY A 100 -4.91 -19.71 24.97
N SER A 101 -4.10 -20.72 25.28
CA SER A 101 -2.99 -20.58 26.23
C SER A 101 -2.00 -19.48 25.81
N PRO A 102 -1.37 -18.76 26.76
CA PRO A 102 -0.42 -17.71 26.45
C PRO A 102 0.68 -18.13 25.47
N LEU A 103 0.85 -17.33 24.41
CA LEU A 103 1.88 -17.56 23.40
C LEU A 103 3.26 -17.14 23.93
N ARG A 104 4.30 -17.91 23.57
CA ARG A 104 5.69 -17.66 23.98
C ARG A 104 6.57 -17.43 22.75
N SER A 105 7.73 -16.79 22.93
CA SER A 105 8.70 -16.60 21.85
C SER A 105 9.03 -17.91 21.14
N PHE A 106 9.22 -17.83 19.82
CA PHE A 106 9.63 -18.94 18.94
C PHE A 106 8.63 -20.10 18.80
N MET A 107 7.45 -20.01 19.45
CA MET A 107 6.40 -21.02 19.40
C MET A 107 5.84 -21.16 17.98
N ASN A 108 5.62 -22.40 17.56
CA ASN A 108 4.84 -22.70 16.35
C ASN A 108 3.38 -22.83 16.73
N CYS A 109 2.51 -22.30 15.88
CA CYS A 109 1.08 -22.44 16.03
C CYS A 109 0.50 -22.88 14.69
N TRP A 110 -0.03 -24.09 14.63
CA TRP A 110 -0.79 -24.60 13.50
C TRP A 110 -2.25 -24.50 13.83
N TRP A 111 -3.07 -24.06 12.89
CA TRP A 111 -4.49 -23.86 13.12
C TRP A 111 -5.35 -24.30 11.94
N ARG A 112 -6.60 -24.62 12.27
CA ARG A 112 -7.66 -24.92 11.31
C ARG A 112 -8.99 -24.42 11.85
N VAL A 113 -9.94 -24.19 10.96
CA VAL A 113 -11.30 -23.74 11.31
C VAL A 113 -12.34 -24.56 10.58
N ARG A 114 -13.50 -24.76 11.22
CA ARG A 114 -14.72 -25.28 10.60
C ARG A 114 -15.92 -24.43 11.02
N VAL A 115 -17.00 -24.47 10.25
CA VAL A 115 -18.15 -23.58 10.36
C VAL A 115 -19.46 -24.37 10.31
N TRP A 116 -20.54 -23.75 10.78
CA TRP A 116 -21.91 -24.25 10.68
C TRP A 116 -22.79 -23.26 9.93
N ASP A 117 -23.70 -23.78 9.12
CA ASP A 117 -24.70 -22.98 8.43
C ASP A 117 -25.98 -22.74 9.27
N ALA A 118 -26.98 -22.10 8.66
CA ALA A 118 -28.27 -21.81 9.29
C ALA A 118 -29.10 -23.05 9.66
N ALA A 119 -28.89 -24.19 8.97
CA ALA A 119 -29.55 -25.46 9.29
C ALA A 119 -28.78 -26.27 10.36
N GLY A 120 -27.68 -25.72 10.90
CA GLY A 120 -26.82 -26.42 11.83
C GLY A 120 -25.95 -27.50 11.18
N LYS A 121 -25.83 -27.50 9.85
CA LYS A 121 -24.97 -28.43 9.11
C LYS A 121 -23.52 -27.97 9.22
N ILE A 122 -22.64 -28.91 9.54
CA ILE A 122 -21.20 -28.65 9.75
C ILE A 122 -20.40 -28.73 8.44
N SER A 123 -19.40 -27.86 8.28
CA SER A 123 -18.41 -27.94 7.21
C SER A 123 -17.36 -29.02 7.46
N SER A 124 -16.58 -29.35 6.44
CA SER A 124 -15.26 -29.95 6.67
C SER A 124 -14.34 -28.94 7.40
N TRP A 125 -13.26 -29.44 7.99
CA TRP A 125 -12.17 -28.57 8.42
C TRP A 125 -11.50 -27.90 7.21
N SER A 126 -10.98 -26.69 7.41
CA SER A 126 -10.04 -26.07 6.49
C SER A 126 -8.76 -26.90 6.37
N ALA A 127 -8.01 -26.69 5.30
CA ALA A 127 -6.60 -27.06 5.28
C ALA A 127 -5.88 -26.36 6.47
N PRO A 128 -4.91 -27.04 7.14
CA PRO A 128 -4.12 -26.41 8.18
C PRO A 128 -3.33 -25.20 7.65
N ALA A 129 -3.43 -24.08 8.35
CA ALA A 129 -2.54 -22.93 8.21
C ALA A 129 -1.65 -22.83 9.47
N TYR A 130 -0.70 -21.91 9.49
CA TYR A 130 0.14 -21.71 10.67
C TYR A 130 0.45 -20.25 10.94
N TRP A 131 1.04 -19.94 12.09
CA TRP A 131 1.91 -18.79 12.27
C TRP A 131 3.07 -19.21 13.19
N LYS A 132 4.15 -18.45 13.15
CA LYS A 132 5.31 -18.68 14.04
C LYS A 132 5.58 -17.43 14.84
N MET A 133 5.65 -17.56 16.15
CA MET A 133 5.94 -16.44 17.04
C MET A 133 7.36 -15.93 16.84
N GLY A 134 7.51 -14.62 16.95
CA GLY A 134 8.76 -13.90 16.97
C GLY A 134 9.41 -13.90 18.35
N VAL A 135 9.97 -12.75 18.72
CA VAL A 135 10.66 -12.54 19.99
C VAL A 135 9.84 -11.60 20.87
N LEU A 136 8.95 -12.19 21.67
CA LEU A 136 7.95 -11.46 22.47
C LEU A 136 8.52 -10.71 23.67
N GLU A 137 9.59 -11.26 24.27
CA GLU A 137 10.26 -10.67 25.43
C GLU A 137 11.66 -10.20 25.04
N PRO A 138 12.07 -8.97 25.40
CA PRO A 138 13.44 -8.49 25.18
C PRO A 138 14.50 -9.46 25.73
N ALA A 139 14.25 -10.09 26.88
CA ALA A 139 15.16 -11.05 27.50
C ALA A 139 15.41 -12.34 26.68
N HIS A 140 14.58 -12.63 25.68
CA HIS A 140 14.77 -13.75 24.75
C HIS A 140 15.75 -13.43 23.61
N TRP A 141 16.16 -12.17 23.46
CA TRP A 141 17.37 -11.81 22.75
C TRP A 141 18.59 -12.11 23.62
N LYS A 142 19.43 -13.02 23.14
CA LYS A 142 20.77 -13.28 23.70
C LYS A 142 21.87 -12.64 22.85
N ALA A 143 21.50 -12.12 21.67
CA ALA A 143 22.35 -11.31 20.84
C ALA A 143 22.51 -9.89 21.43
N GLN A 144 23.65 -9.28 21.15
CA GLN A 144 24.00 -7.92 21.51
C GLN A 144 23.97 -7.04 20.26
N TRP A 145 23.66 -5.76 20.45
CA TRP A 145 23.88 -4.75 19.43
C TRP A 145 25.37 -4.59 19.17
N VAL A 146 25.76 -4.65 17.90
CA VAL A 146 27.14 -4.47 17.46
C VAL A 146 27.23 -3.48 16.29
N ALA A 147 28.35 -2.78 16.20
CA ALA A 147 28.62 -1.80 15.14
C ALA A 147 30.09 -1.86 14.68
N SER A 148 30.40 -1.12 13.62
CA SER A 148 31.78 -0.78 13.24
C SER A 148 32.23 0.52 13.92
N ASN A 149 33.50 0.88 13.73
CA ASN A 149 34.05 2.20 14.06
C ASN A 149 33.76 3.28 13.00
N LEU A 150 32.72 3.12 12.17
CA LEU A 150 32.40 4.08 11.12
C LEU A 150 31.99 5.42 11.75
N GLU A 151 32.92 6.37 11.79
CA GLU A 151 32.72 7.67 12.44
C GLU A 151 32.26 8.73 11.45
N LEU A 152 30.96 9.05 11.49
CA LEU A 152 30.33 10.08 10.66
C LEU A 152 29.74 11.22 11.49
N LYS A 153 29.97 11.22 12.81
CA LYS A 153 29.33 12.14 13.76
C LYS A 153 29.67 13.59 13.48
N ALA A 154 30.94 13.91 13.18
CA ALA A 154 31.34 15.27 12.82
C ALA A 154 30.61 15.78 11.57
N TYR A 155 30.42 14.91 10.57
CA TYR A 155 29.66 15.25 9.37
C TYR A 155 28.16 15.44 9.66
N GLN A 156 27.55 14.54 10.44
CA GLN A 156 26.15 14.66 10.85
C GLN A 156 25.89 15.95 11.65
N VAL A 157 26.81 16.35 12.53
CA VAL A 157 26.75 17.63 13.26
C VAL A 157 26.80 18.80 12.27
N ALA A 158 27.74 18.78 11.32
CA ALA A 158 27.83 19.81 10.30
C ALA A 158 26.54 19.91 9.44
N LEU A 159 25.96 18.77 9.06
CA LEU A 159 24.66 18.74 8.37
C LEU A 159 23.55 19.39 9.19
N ARG A 160 23.45 19.07 10.48
CA ARG A 160 22.43 19.63 11.38
C ARG A 160 22.60 21.14 11.62
N SER A 161 23.81 21.67 11.45
CA SER A 161 24.08 23.10 11.52
C SER A 161 23.74 23.89 10.26
N LEU A 162 23.30 23.22 9.18
CA LEU A 162 22.83 23.92 7.99
C LEU A 162 21.61 24.80 8.34
N PRO A 163 21.54 26.05 7.84
CA PRO A 163 20.44 26.95 8.16
C PRO A 163 19.10 26.37 7.71
N ASP A 164 18.05 26.70 8.47
CA ASP A 164 16.69 26.26 8.18
C ASP A 164 16.22 26.76 6.81
N PHE A 165 15.72 25.85 5.99
CA PHE A 165 15.17 26.15 4.67
C PHE A 165 13.85 26.96 4.73
N ASP A 166 13.19 27.06 5.88
CA ASP A 166 11.73 27.19 5.97
C ASP A 166 11.21 28.25 6.97
N MET A 167 11.99 29.30 7.26
CA MET A 167 11.58 30.34 8.21
C MET A 167 11.08 31.67 7.59
N GLU A 168 10.89 31.77 6.27
CA GLU A 168 10.30 32.99 5.67
C GLU A 168 8.99 32.68 4.93
N PRO A 169 7.84 33.26 5.33
CA PRO A 169 6.56 33.12 4.65
C PRO A 169 6.55 33.63 3.20
N GLU A 170 7.50 34.49 2.82
CA GLU A 170 7.47 35.22 1.54
C GLU A 170 8.40 34.67 0.44
N THR A 171 9.26 33.70 0.74
CA THR A 171 10.18 33.15 -0.27
C THR A 171 10.04 31.64 -0.36
N SER A 172 9.70 31.14 -1.55
CA SER A 172 9.63 29.71 -1.83
C SER A 172 10.89 29.03 -1.30
N ILE A 173 10.73 27.91 -0.60
CA ILE A 173 11.81 27.02 -0.13
C ILE A 173 12.87 26.75 -1.22
N TRP A 174 12.48 26.86 -2.48
CA TRP A 174 13.27 26.67 -3.70
C TRP A 174 14.31 27.77 -3.97
N ARG A 175 14.07 29.04 -3.61
CA ARG A 175 15.00 30.16 -3.92
C ARG A 175 16.26 30.15 -3.05
N ARG A 176 16.23 29.51 -1.88
CA ARG A 176 17.39 29.40 -0.97
C ARG A 176 18.27 28.17 -1.22
N ALA A 177 17.78 27.19 -1.98
CA ALA A 177 18.55 25.98 -2.32
C ALA A 177 19.89 26.32 -3.00
N ASP A 178 19.93 27.31 -3.89
CA ASP A 178 21.16 27.70 -4.61
C ASP A 178 22.24 28.35 -3.73
N SER A 179 21.84 29.10 -2.70
CA SER A 179 22.77 29.67 -1.72
C SER A 179 23.37 28.59 -0.82
N ILE A 180 22.57 27.59 -0.45
CA ILE A 180 22.98 26.47 0.41
C ILE A 180 23.82 25.44 -0.36
N ARG A 181 23.57 25.25 -1.67
CA ARG A 181 24.41 24.42 -2.56
C ARG A 181 25.90 24.80 -2.52
N LYS A 182 26.23 26.07 -2.25
CA LYS A 182 27.62 26.55 -2.10
C LYS A 182 28.29 26.12 -0.78
N HIS A 183 27.52 25.68 0.21
CA HIS A 183 27.98 25.38 1.57
C HIS A 183 27.89 23.88 1.93
N VAL A 184 27.32 23.04 1.05
CA VAL A 184 27.18 21.60 1.28
C VAL A 184 28.36 20.83 0.69
N ARG A 185 29.17 20.20 1.56
CA ARG A 185 30.12 19.17 1.12
C ARG A 185 29.38 17.85 0.92
N VAL A 186 29.35 17.36 -0.32
CA VAL A 186 28.90 16.00 -0.63
C VAL A 186 29.97 15.03 -0.16
N LEU A 187 29.59 13.99 0.59
CA LEU A 187 30.53 12.92 0.94
C LEU A 187 30.87 12.09 -0.30
N ASP A 188 32.17 11.90 -0.53
CA ASP A 188 32.66 10.97 -1.57
C ASP A 188 32.53 9.51 -1.12
N THR A 189 32.43 9.26 0.19
CA THR A 189 32.31 7.92 0.78
C THR A 189 31.24 7.85 1.87
N ALA A 190 30.47 6.78 1.86
CA ALA A 190 29.43 6.42 2.82
C ALA A 190 29.31 4.89 2.81
N GLN A 191 30.34 4.24 3.35
CA GLN A 191 30.64 2.82 3.13
C GLN A 191 29.55 1.89 3.69
N ALA A 192 29.28 0.78 2.99
CA ALA A 192 28.53 -0.32 3.56
C ALA A 192 29.41 -1.17 4.49
N VAL A 193 28.86 -1.64 5.60
CA VAL A 193 29.60 -2.44 6.59
C VAL A 193 29.36 -3.92 6.35
N HIS A 194 30.42 -4.68 6.08
CA HIS A 194 30.34 -6.14 5.99
C HIS A 194 30.69 -6.74 7.36
N MET A 195 29.84 -7.61 7.89
CA MET A 195 30.01 -8.28 9.18
C MET A 195 29.89 -9.79 9.03
N ARG A 196 30.73 -10.58 9.72
CA ARG A 196 30.68 -12.05 9.65
C ARG A 196 31.01 -12.76 10.95
N ARG A 197 30.51 -14.00 11.07
CA ARG A 197 30.89 -14.96 12.11
C ARG A 197 30.84 -16.39 11.59
N VAL A 198 31.82 -17.20 11.96
CA VAL A 198 31.82 -18.65 11.74
C VAL A 198 31.27 -19.35 12.98
N PHE A 199 30.47 -20.40 12.78
CA PHE A 199 29.99 -21.28 13.85
C PHE A 199 29.96 -22.73 13.38
N THR A 200 29.95 -23.67 14.33
CA THR A 200 29.90 -25.10 14.02
C THR A 200 28.61 -25.73 14.55
N THR A 201 28.05 -26.69 13.84
CA THR A 201 26.92 -27.51 14.31
C THR A 201 27.05 -28.94 13.81
N SER A 202 26.93 -29.95 14.69
CA SER A 202 27.10 -31.37 14.34
C SER A 202 25.81 -32.19 14.40
N LYS A 203 24.81 -31.73 15.16
CA LYS A 203 23.55 -32.45 15.35
C LYS A 203 22.60 -32.29 14.16
N LYS A 204 21.72 -33.28 13.96
CA LYS A 204 20.65 -33.25 12.94
C LYS A 204 19.70 -32.09 13.20
N ILE A 205 19.62 -31.16 12.25
CA ILE A 205 18.78 -29.96 12.34
C ILE A 205 17.33 -30.33 12.03
N ARG A 206 16.42 -29.94 12.91
CA ARG A 206 14.97 -29.97 12.68
C ARG A 206 14.50 -28.68 12.03
N ARG A 207 15.01 -27.54 12.51
CA ARG A 207 14.61 -26.20 12.07
C ARG A 207 15.71 -25.18 12.38
N ALA A 208 15.85 -24.16 11.54
CA ALA A 208 16.62 -22.96 11.89
C ALA A 208 15.92 -21.68 11.43
N THR A 209 15.89 -20.68 12.32
CA THR A 209 15.27 -19.37 12.08
C THR A 209 16.24 -18.26 12.46
N ALA A 210 16.43 -17.29 11.57
CA ALA A 210 17.22 -16.09 11.83
C ALA A 210 16.29 -14.89 12.07
N TYR A 211 16.59 -14.13 13.13
CA TYR A 211 15.95 -12.86 13.47
C TYR A 211 17.00 -11.76 13.30
N VAL A 212 16.75 -10.79 12.42
CA VAL A 212 17.77 -9.81 11.98
C VAL A 212 17.19 -8.40 12.05
N CYS A 213 17.90 -7.52 12.74
CA CYS A 213 17.67 -6.08 12.72
C CYS A 213 18.98 -5.38 12.34
N GLY A 214 19.16 -5.04 11.07
CA GLY A 214 20.20 -4.11 10.64
C GLY A 214 19.63 -2.71 10.53
N LEU A 215 19.98 -1.82 11.47
CA LEU A 215 19.58 -0.42 11.40
C LEU A 215 20.32 0.28 10.26
N GLY A 216 19.55 0.96 9.43
CA GLY A 216 19.93 1.36 8.09
C GLY A 216 19.23 0.44 7.11
N LEU A 217 19.97 -0.41 6.42
CA LEU A 217 19.44 -1.53 5.63
C LEU A 217 20.31 -2.78 5.82
N HIS A 218 19.79 -3.98 5.58
CA HIS A 218 20.59 -5.21 5.61
C HIS A 218 20.34 -6.18 4.46
N GLU A 219 21.40 -6.93 4.13
CA GLU A 219 21.31 -8.20 3.42
C GLU A 219 21.97 -9.31 4.24
N LEU A 220 21.24 -10.41 4.45
CA LEU A 220 21.74 -11.59 5.19
C LEU A 220 22.33 -12.62 4.21
N TYR A 221 23.45 -13.21 4.59
CA TYR A 221 24.14 -14.31 3.91
C TYR A 221 24.37 -15.47 4.87
N LEU A 222 24.22 -16.69 4.36
CA LEU A 222 24.56 -17.92 5.07
C LEU A 222 25.25 -18.89 4.11
N ASN A 223 26.48 -19.28 4.42
CA ASN A 223 27.31 -20.18 3.62
C ASN A 223 27.44 -19.75 2.15
N GLY A 224 27.76 -18.47 1.92
CA GLY A 224 27.94 -17.89 0.59
C GLY A 224 26.65 -17.56 -0.17
N ARG A 225 25.47 -17.92 0.37
CA ARG A 225 24.17 -17.68 -0.28
C ARG A 225 23.43 -16.54 0.42
N ARG A 226 22.88 -15.60 -0.35
CA ARG A 226 21.95 -14.59 0.14
C ARG A 226 20.69 -15.28 0.67
N VAL A 227 20.24 -14.87 1.85
CA VAL A 227 19.04 -15.38 2.50
C VAL A 227 17.86 -14.51 2.11
N GLY A 228 16.77 -15.16 1.67
CA GLY A 228 15.56 -14.45 1.27
C GLY A 228 15.64 -13.83 -0.13
N LYS A 229 14.50 -13.29 -0.56
CA LYS A 229 14.33 -12.57 -1.84
C LYS A 229 14.03 -11.09 -1.64
N GLU A 230 13.93 -10.66 -0.40
CA GLU A 230 13.54 -9.32 0.02
C GLU A 230 14.72 -8.35 -0.09
N TYR A 231 14.47 -7.12 -0.50
CA TYR A 231 15.45 -6.03 -0.60
C TYR A 231 15.06 -4.89 0.35
N LEU A 232 15.99 -3.98 0.60
CA LEU A 232 15.74 -2.73 1.33
C LEU A 232 15.04 -2.93 2.69
N ASN A 233 15.34 -4.03 3.39
CA ASN A 233 14.93 -4.23 4.78
C ASN A 233 15.89 -3.55 5.75
N PRO A 234 15.44 -3.16 6.95
CA PRO A 234 14.05 -3.12 7.39
C PRO A 234 13.29 -1.90 6.82
N ALA A 235 11.97 -1.88 6.98
CA ALA A 235 11.15 -0.74 6.61
C ALA A 235 11.47 0.50 7.46
N HIS A 236 11.41 1.68 6.85
CA HIS A 236 11.61 2.97 7.52
C HIS A 236 10.51 3.22 8.55
N THR A 237 10.88 3.69 9.74
CA THR A 237 10.02 4.10 10.86
C THR A 237 10.63 5.31 11.57
N ASP A 238 9.92 5.90 12.53
CA ASP A 238 10.57 6.72 13.56
C ASP A 238 11.34 5.77 14.51
N TYR A 239 12.64 5.64 14.30
CA TYR A 239 13.47 4.70 15.05
C TYR A 239 13.61 5.05 16.55
N GLN A 240 13.09 6.20 17.00
CA GLN A 240 12.96 6.49 18.43
C GLN A 240 11.77 5.80 19.09
N LYS A 241 10.79 5.34 18.30
CA LYS A 241 9.55 4.72 18.77
C LYS A 241 9.44 3.26 18.35
N THR A 242 9.75 2.97 17.09
CA THR A 242 9.54 1.66 16.48
C THR A 242 10.77 1.24 15.68
N VAL A 243 11.28 0.04 15.92
CA VAL A 243 12.41 -0.54 15.17
C VAL A 243 12.04 -1.93 14.68
N PHE A 244 12.10 -2.14 13.37
CA PHE A 244 11.74 -3.43 12.78
C PHE A 244 12.90 -4.44 12.80
N TYR A 245 12.59 -5.69 13.17
CA TYR A 245 13.40 -6.86 12.80
C TYR A 245 12.66 -7.75 11.80
N ASN A 246 13.43 -8.46 10.99
CA ASN A 246 12.93 -9.42 9.99
C ASN A 246 13.23 -10.85 10.42
N THR A 247 12.37 -11.78 10.01
CA THR A 247 12.47 -13.21 10.36
C THR A 247 12.62 -14.06 9.11
N TYR A 248 13.64 -14.92 9.09
CA TYR A 248 13.97 -15.78 7.95
C TYR A 248 13.98 -17.25 8.36
N ASN A 249 13.34 -18.10 7.55
CA ASN A 249 13.57 -19.56 7.64
C ASN A 249 14.88 -19.89 6.93
N VAL A 250 15.89 -20.32 7.69
CA VAL A 250 17.23 -20.61 7.18
C VAL A 250 17.61 -22.09 7.30
N THR A 251 16.63 -22.95 7.56
CA THR A 251 16.85 -24.39 7.77
C THR A 251 17.67 -25.03 6.64
N ALA A 252 17.33 -24.73 5.38
CA ALA A 252 17.99 -25.28 4.20
C ALA A 252 19.35 -24.64 3.85
N TYR A 253 19.75 -23.59 4.57
CA TYR A 253 21.03 -22.90 4.33
C TYR A 253 22.16 -23.50 5.16
N ILE A 254 21.84 -24.11 6.30
CA ILE A 254 22.82 -24.62 7.26
C ILE A 254 23.27 -26.02 6.86
N LYS A 255 24.57 -26.27 6.99
CA LYS A 255 25.21 -27.57 6.76
C LYS A 255 25.69 -28.16 8.08
N THR A 256 25.88 -29.48 8.13
CA THR A 256 26.63 -30.11 9.22
C THR A 256 28.09 -29.67 9.17
N GLY A 257 28.71 -29.41 10.32
CA GLY A 257 30.08 -28.90 10.44
C GLY A 257 30.14 -27.38 10.51
N ARG A 258 31.16 -26.79 9.86
CA ARG A 258 31.42 -25.34 9.88
C ARG A 258 30.46 -24.59 8.95
N ASN A 259 29.95 -23.48 9.45
CA ASN A 259 29.03 -22.59 8.76
C ASN A 259 29.50 -21.13 8.94
N ALA A 260 29.11 -20.25 8.04
CA ALA A 260 29.36 -18.81 8.16
C ALA A 260 28.08 -18.01 8.00
N LEU A 261 27.88 -17.05 8.89
CA LEU A 261 26.94 -15.95 8.77
C LEU A 261 27.68 -14.74 8.21
N GLY A 262 27.03 -14.03 7.30
CA GLY A 262 27.47 -12.72 6.81
C GLY A 262 26.29 -11.75 6.77
N VAL A 263 26.51 -10.50 7.12
CA VAL A 263 25.53 -9.42 6.96
C VAL A 263 26.22 -8.23 6.31
N ILE A 264 25.57 -7.61 5.33
CA ILE A 264 25.98 -6.32 4.79
C ILE A 264 24.99 -5.28 5.33
N LEU A 265 25.48 -4.19 5.91
CA LEU A 265 24.67 -3.05 6.35
C LEU A 265 24.83 -1.86 5.40
N GLY A 266 23.71 -1.32 4.91
CA GLY A 266 23.63 -0.03 4.23
C GLY A 266 23.19 1.09 5.17
N ASN A 267 23.33 2.34 4.73
CA ASN A 267 22.98 3.54 5.53
C ASN A 267 21.47 3.70 5.70
N GLY A 268 20.70 3.50 4.62
CA GLY A 268 19.25 3.62 4.62
C GLY A 268 18.77 4.97 5.16
N TRP A 269 17.55 4.97 5.72
CA TRP A 269 16.98 6.15 6.39
C TRP A 269 17.49 6.36 7.82
N TYR A 270 18.17 5.36 8.41
CA TYR A 270 18.70 5.43 9.77
C TYR A 270 19.97 6.29 9.86
N ASN A 271 20.81 6.23 8.83
CA ASN A 271 22.01 7.04 8.72
C ASN A 271 21.87 8.02 7.54
N GLY A 272 21.00 9.02 7.68
CA GLY A 272 20.77 10.05 6.67
C GLY A 272 21.99 10.98 6.51
N LEU A 273 22.60 10.98 5.32
CA LEU A 273 23.85 11.69 5.03
C LEU A 273 23.71 12.74 3.93
N VAL A 274 22.48 13.06 3.54
CA VAL A 274 22.20 13.89 2.37
C VAL A 274 21.28 15.04 2.75
N PRO A 275 21.69 16.30 2.52
CA PRO A 275 20.77 17.43 2.67
C PRO A 275 19.59 17.31 1.71
N HIS A 276 18.40 17.39 2.28
CA HIS A 276 17.13 17.17 1.61
C HIS A 276 16.11 18.21 2.07
N ALA A 277 15.19 18.61 1.18
CA ALA A 277 14.16 19.60 1.46
C ALA A 277 13.30 19.26 2.70
N LEU A 278 13.03 17.96 2.92
CA LEU A 278 12.26 17.45 4.08
C LEU A 278 13.11 17.15 5.32
N ARG A 279 14.41 17.47 5.29
CA ARG A 279 15.33 17.43 6.45
C ARG A 279 15.40 16.08 7.19
N PHE A 280 15.25 14.95 6.50
CA PHE A 280 15.36 13.63 7.13
C PHE A 280 16.68 13.40 7.90
N TYR A 281 17.77 14.04 7.46
CA TYR A 281 19.08 13.99 8.09
C TYR A 281 19.17 14.71 9.45
N THR A 282 18.16 15.50 9.83
CA THR A 282 18.10 16.17 11.15
C THR A 282 17.33 15.37 12.19
N ALA A 283 16.78 14.20 11.83
CA ALA A 283 16.05 13.38 12.79
C ALA A 283 16.95 12.97 13.98
N ASP A 284 16.37 12.95 15.18
CA ASP A 284 17.12 12.71 16.42
C ASP A 284 17.74 11.31 16.49
N TYR A 285 17.18 10.33 15.77
CA TYR A 285 17.66 8.95 15.74
C TYR A 285 18.87 8.71 14.84
N ILE A 286 19.33 9.70 14.06
CA ILE A 286 20.36 9.52 13.05
C ILE A 286 21.67 9.03 13.71
N ASP A 287 22.16 7.88 13.27
CA ASP A 287 23.33 7.19 13.84
C ASP A 287 23.92 6.21 12.79
N PRO A 288 25.22 5.85 12.84
CA PRO A 288 25.79 4.87 11.92
C PRO A 288 25.11 3.49 12.00
N PRO A 289 25.16 2.69 10.91
CA PRO A 289 24.52 1.37 10.88
C PRO A 289 25.00 0.44 11.99
N LYS A 290 24.05 -0.28 12.60
CA LYS A 290 24.32 -1.25 13.67
C LYS A 290 23.43 -2.49 13.50
N LEU A 291 23.90 -3.62 14.02
CA LEU A 291 23.28 -4.92 13.84
C LEU A 291 22.92 -5.55 15.18
N MET A 292 21.71 -6.09 15.26
CA MET A 292 21.36 -7.15 16.19
C MET A 292 20.81 -8.35 15.42
N MET A 293 21.44 -9.51 15.56
CA MET A 293 21.00 -10.73 14.89
C MET A 293 21.07 -11.93 15.83
N GLN A 294 20.05 -12.77 15.80
CA GLN A 294 20.02 -14.06 16.49
C GLN A 294 19.59 -15.18 15.53
N LEU A 295 20.47 -16.14 15.31
CA LEU A 295 20.14 -17.43 14.71
C LEU A 295 19.74 -18.42 15.80
N ARG A 296 18.59 -19.06 15.64
CA ARG A 296 18.06 -20.11 16.51
C ARG A 296 17.99 -21.42 15.74
N ILE A 297 18.74 -22.43 16.18
CA ILE A 297 18.78 -23.78 15.60
C ILE A 297 18.10 -24.74 16.58
N GLU A 298 17.12 -25.48 16.09
CA GLU A 298 16.45 -26.58 16.80
C GLU A 298 16.88 -27.90 16.19
N TYR A 299 17.29 -28.82 17.04
CA TYR A 299 17.75 -30.14 16.64
C TYR A 299 16.64 -31.18 16.76
N ALA A 300 16.84 -32.31 16.08
CA ALA A 300 15.90 -33.43 16.13
C ALA A 300 15.73 -34.03 17.54
N ASP A 301 16.74 -33.89 18.40
CA ASP A 301 16.73 -34.31 19.82
C ASP A 301 16.02 -33.33 20.76
N GLY A 302 15.45 -32.23 20.22
CA GLY A 302 14.76 -31.19 20.98
C GLY A 302 15.67 -30.10 21.56
N SER A 303 17.00 -30.28 21.53
CA SER A 303 17.95 -29.26 22.01
C SER A 303 18.02 -28.05 21.08
N VAL A 304 18.56 -26.95 21.61
CA VAL A 304 18.58 -25.64 20.96
C VAL A 304 19.98 -25.06 20.98
N LYS A 305 20.43 -24.50 19.85
CA LYS A 305 21.61 -23.66 19.78
C LYS A 305 21.23 -22.24 19.33
N LEU A 306 21.77 -21.25 20.03
CA LEU A 306 21.68 -19.84 19.64
C LEU A 306 23.05 -19.37 19.14
N VAL A 307 23.04 -18.60 18.05
CA VAL A 307 24.22 -17.89 17.53
C VAL A 307 23.82 -16.43 17.33
N GLY A 308 24.24 -15.57 18.26
CA GLY A 308 23.89 -14.14 18.28
C GLY A 308 25.04 -13.25 17.79
N THR A 309 24.74 -11.97 17.56
CA THR A 309 25.74 -10.90 17.50
C THR A 309 26.37 -10.64 18.86
N ASP A 310 27.68 -10.43 18.88
CA ASP A 310 28.52 -10.11 20.03
C ASP A 310 29.90 -9.65 19.51
N LYS A 311 30.82 -9.30 20.41
CA LYS A 311 32.20 -8.87 20.06
C LYS A 311 33.05 -9.94 19.36
N SER A 312 32.59 -11.20 19.26
CA SER A 312 33.32 -12.23 18.51
C SER A 312 33.15 -12.09 17.00
N TRP A 313 32.11 -11.39 16.54
CA TRP A 313 31.93 -11.03 15.14
C TRP A 313 33.07 -10.14 14.65
N GLN A 314 33.30 -10.21 13.34
CA GLN A 314 34.27 -9.38 12.66
C GLN A 314 33.58 -8.48 11.63
N TYR A 315 34.13 -7.29 11.37
CA TYR A 315 33.66 -6.41 10.31
C TYR A 315 34.78 -5.85 9.43
N THR A 316 34.38 -5.31 8.28
CA THR A 316 35.20 -4.43 7.43
C THR A 316 34.32 -3.39 6.75
N THR A 317 34.85 -2.18 6.55
CA THR A 317 34.27 -1.11 5.71
C THR A 317 34.95 -1.02 4.35
N ARG A 318 35.94 -1.87 4.07
CA ARG A 318 36.71 -1.92 2.80
C ARG A 318 36.06 -2.82 1.75
N GLY A 319 34.75 -3.04 1.86
CA GLY A 319 34.00 -3.81 0.88
C GLY A 319 33.78 -3.03 -0.41
N PRO A 320 33.18 -3.65 -1.43
CA PRO A 320 33.04 -3.02 -2.74
C PRO A 320 32.06 -1.84 -2.75
N ILE A 321 31.06 -1.80 -1.85
CA ILE A 321 30.10 -0.67 -1.76
C ILE A 321 30.71 0.42 -0.88
N TYR A 322 31.35 1.41 -1.48
CA TYR A 322 32.04 2.48 -0.74
C TYR A 322 31.17 3.73 -0.53
N TYR A 323 30.02 3.82 -1.21
CA TYR A 323 29.00 4.84 -0.98
C TYR A 323 27.62 4.23 -1.21
N ASN A 324 26.66 4.47 -0.32
CA ASN A 324 25.25 4.16 -0.55
C ASN A 324 24.34 5.14 0.20
N ASP A 325 23.30 5.61 -0.46
CA ASP A 325 22.25 6.44 0.12
C ASP A 325 20.95 6.30 -0.71
N ILE A 326 19.80 6.39 -0.04
CA ILE A 326 18.48 6.23 -0.66
C ILE A 326 18.19 7.34 -1.69
N LEU A 327 18.59 8.58 -1.44
CA LEU A 327 18.31 9.76 -2.27
C LEU A 327 19.42 9.97 -3.32
N SER A 328 20.68 9.75 -2.96
CA SER A 328 21.82 10.09 -3.81
C SER A 328 22.30 8.98 -4.74
N GLY A 329 22.08 7.70 -4.42
CA GLY A 329 22.51 6.55 -5.22
C GLY A 329 23.63 5.72 -4.58
N GLU A 330 24.30 4.86 -5.36
CA GLU A 330 25.31 3.91 -4.85
C GLU A 330 26.60 3.96 -5.67
N SER A 331 27.75 3.85 -5.00
CA SER A 331 29.05 3.64 -5.67
C SER A 331 29.68 2.32 -5.27
N TYR A 332 30.19 1.60 -6.26
CA TYR A 332 30.70 0.25 -6.15
C TYR A 332 32.07 0.12 -6.83
N ASP A 333 33.07 -0.37 -6.11
CA ASP A 333 34.39 -0.71 -6.63
C ASP A 333 34.55 -2.23 -6.71
N ALA A 334 34.43 -2.78 -7.93
CA ALA A 334 34.51 -4.22 -8.16
C ALA A 334 35.91 -4.80 -7.89
N ARG A 335 36.95 -3.96 -7.84
CA ARG A 335 38.32 -4.38 -7.49
C ARG A 335 38.42 -4.78 -6.02
N SER A 336 37.51 -4.29 -5.18
CA SER A 336 37.42 -4.52 -3.73
C SER A 336 36.44 -5.63 -3.36
N GLU A 337 35.95 -6.40 -4.34
CA GLU A 337 35.16 -7.60 -4.07
C GLU A 337 35.94 -8.60 -3.20
N MET A 338 35.23 -9.24 -2.29
CA MET A 338 35.79 -10.26 -1.38
C MET A 338 35.15 -11.62 -1.67
N PRO A 339 35.58 -12.36 -2.72
CA PRO A 339 35.00 -13.65 -3.06
C PRO A 339 34.99 -14.60 -1.86
N GLY A 340 33.83 -15.21 -1.62
CA GLY A 340 33.66 -16.18 -0.54
C GLY A 340 33.64 -15.60 0.88
N TRP A 341 33.61 -14.28 1.09
CA TRP A 341 33.67 -13.66 2.43
C TRP A 341 32.66 -14.23 3.45
N SER A 342 31.47 -14.63 2.98
CA SER A 342 30.40 -15.22 3.78
C SER A 342 30.39 -16.76 3.79
N THR A 343 31.53 -17.39 3.44
CA THR A 343 31.76 -18.84 3.55
C THR A 343 32.65 -19.17 4.76
N PRO A 344 32.58 -20.39 5.31
CA PRO A 344 33.35 -20.76 6.50
C PRO A 344 34.87 -20.79 6.27
N GLY A 345 35.33 -20.98 5.03
CA GLY A 345 36.75 -21.07 4.67
C GLY A 345 37.46 -19.73 4.47
N TYR A 346 36.73 -18.61 4.44
CA TYR A 346 37.33 -17.29 4.20
C TYR A 346 38.22 -16.83 5.36
N ALA A 347 39.47 -16.50 5.04
CA ALA A 347 40.46 -15.96 5.97
C ALA A 347 40.27 -14.45 6.14
N ALA A 348 39.52 -14.06 7.17
CA ALA A 348 39.24 -12.67 7.51
C ALA A 348 40.38 -12.03 8.35
N THR A 349 41.63 -12.13 7.87
CA THR A 349 42.82 -11.69 8.61
C THR A 349 42.88 -10.17 8.80
N ASN A 350 42.36 -9.40 7.84
CA ASN A 350 42.36 -7.94 7.86
C ASN A 350 41.02 -7.34 8.34
N TRP A 351 40.17 -8.14 8.98
CA TRP A 351 38.88 -7.68 9.51
C TRP A 351 39.00 -7.39 11.01
N GLU A 352 38.38 -6.29 11.43
CA GLU A 352 38.36 -5.84 12.82
C GLU A 352 37.28 -6.58 13.62
N LYS A 353 37.36 -6.54 14.95
CA LYS A 353 36.30 -7.09 15.83
C LYS A 353 35.17 -6.08 15.96
N CYS A 354 33.93 -6.54 15.88
CA CYS A 354 32.78 -5.67 16.08
C CYS A 354 32.78 -5.04 17.48
N LEU A 355 32.39 -3.77 17.52
CA LEU A 355 32.23 -3.01 18.74
C LEU A 355 30.85 -3.27 19.34
N ALA A 356 30.72 -3.20 20.66
CA ALA A 356 29.40 -3.16 21.28
C ALA A 356 28.74 -1.81 20.95
N ALA A 357 27.45 -1.83 20.67
CA ALA A 357 26.68 -0.62 20.36
C ALA A 357 25.51 -0.48 21.32
N SER A 358 25.10 0.76 21.58
CA SER A 358 23.87 1.05 22.31
C SER A 358 22.65 0.69 21.45
N ALA A 359 21.62 0.13 22.11
CA ALA A 359 20.34 -0.12 21.48
C ALA A 359 19.70 1.21 21.02
N PRO A 360 18.94 1.22 19.91
CA PRO A 360 18.07 2.35 19.59
C PRO A 360 17.00 2.52 20.68
N SER A 361 16.44 3.72 20.81
CA SER A 361 15.38 3.98 21.80
C SER A 361 14.03 3.36 21.41
N GLY A 362 13.78 3.14 20.12
CA GLY A 362 12.54 2.52 19.65
C GLY A 362 12.40 1.06 20.06
N LYS A 363 11.15 0.64 20.26
CA LYS A 363 10.81 -0.74 20.59
C LYS A 363 11.08 -1.64 19.39
N LEU A 364 11.82 -2.72 19.62
CA LEU A 364 12.02 -3.75 18.62
C LEU A 364 10.72 -4.53 18.38
N VAL A 365 10.27 -4.57 17.13
CA VAL A 365 9.03 -5.22 16.71
C VAL A 365 9.23 -5.95 15.39
N SER A 366 8.45 -7.01 15.15
CA SER A 366 8.53 -7.76 13.90
C SER A 366 7.91 -7.02 12.72
N GLN A 367 8.62 -7.01 11.59
CA GLN A 367 8.07 -6.53 10.33
C GLN A 367 7.11 -7.56 9.72
N GLN A 368 5.82 -7.20 9.65
CA GLN A 368 4.76 -8.04 9.09
C GLN A 368 4.17 -7.39 7.81
N LEU A 369 5.05 -7.03 6.88
CA LEU A 369 4.72 -6.41 5.60
C LEU A 369 4.93 -7.37 4.42
N TYR A 370 4.32 -7.05 3.27
CA TYR A 370 4.77 -7.60 2.00
C TYR A 370 6.22 -7.17 1.72
N PRO A 371 7.04 -8.06 1.14
CA PRO A 371 8.44 -7.76 0.93
C PRO A 371 8.66 -6.83 -0.26
N VAL A 372 9.70 -6.00 -0.20
CA VAL A 372 10.23 -5.36 -1.41
C VAL A 372 11.02 -6.39 -2.22
N THR A 373 10.71 -6.54 -3.51
CA THR A 373 11.36 -7.52 -4.40
C THR A 373 11.61 -6.92 -5.79
N LYS A 374 12.40 -7.63 -6.61
CA LYS A 374 12.48 -7.35 -8.05
C LYS A 374 11.21 -7.86 -8.73
N ILE A 375 10.25 -6.97 -8.98
CA ILE A 375 8.92 -7.31 -9.51
C ILE A 375 9.02 -7.75 -10.98
N ARG A 376 9.74 -6.98 -11.81
CA ARG A 376 9.96 -7.28 -13.23
C ARG A 376 11.18 -6.55 -13.77
N THR A 377 11.63 -6.99 -14.95
CA THR A 377 12.76 -6.39 -15.69
C THR A 377 12.27 -5.92 -17.06
N VAL A 378 12.78 -4.78 -17.52
CA VAL A 378 12.42 -4.12 -18.77
C VAL A 378 13.70 -3.78 -19.54
N PRO A 379 13.87 -4.22 -20.80
CA PRO A 379 15.02 -3.83 -21.60
C PRO A 379 14.93 -2.35 -22.03
N ALA A 380 16.08 -1.72 -22.28
CA ALA A 380 16.08 -0.45 -23.01
C ALA A 380 15.52 -0.65 -24.43
N VAL A 381 14.78 0.35 -24.91
CA VAL A 381 14.20 0.36 -26.27
C VAL A 381 15.02 1.20 -27.24
N SER A 382 15.83 2.12 -26.73
CA SER A 382 16.77 2.90 -27.55
C SER A 382 18.00 3.33 -26.76
N VAL A 383 19.09 3.58 -27.49
CA VAL A 383 20.33 4.19 -26.99
C VAL A 383 20.79 5.27 -27.96
N SER A 384 21.23 6.41 -27.44
CA SER A 384 21.73 7.55 -28.23
C SER A 384 22.97 8.15 -27.58
N ARG A 385 23.89 8.69 -28.39
CA ARG A 385 25.07 9.39 -27.86
C ARG A 385 24.67 10.75 -27.28
N GLN A 386 25.18 11.10 -26.10
CA GLN A 386 24.98 12.39 -25.42
C GLN A 386 26.33 12.93 -24.95
N GLY A 387 26.90 13.88 -25.69
CA GLY A 387 28.24 14.39 -25.39
C GLY A 387 29.28 13.26 -25.32
N GLN A 388 29.86 13.05 -24.14
CA GLN A 388 30.85 11.99 -23.85
C GLN A 388 30.23 10.69 -23.30
N GLY A 389 28.91 10.60 -23.19
CA GLY A 389 28.19 9.42 -22.70
C GLY A 389 27.09 8.94 -23.64
N PHE A 390 26.23 8.07 -23.13
CA PHE A 390 25.10 7.47 -23.83
C PHE A 390 23.84 7.59 -22.99
N ARG A 391 22.70 7.90 -23.63
CA ARG A 391 21.38 7.91 -22.99
C ARG A 391 20.55 6.75 -23.49
N PHE A 392 20.04 5.98 -22.53
CA PHE A 392 19.12 4.87 -22.72
C PHE A 392 17.69 5.31 -22.39
N ASP A 393 16.71 4.91 -23.20
CA ASP A 393 15.29 5.03 -22.90
C ASP A 393 14.70 3.64 -22.66
N LEU A 394 14.01 3.44 -21.53
CA LEU A 394 13.27 2.21 -21.23
C LEU A 394 11.86 2.17 -21.87
N GLY A 395 11.41 3.29 -22.45
CA GLY A 395 10.06 3.47 -22.98
C GLY A 395 8.98 3.59 -21.89
N GLN A 396 9.34 3.41 -20.62
CA GLN A 396 8.44 3.49 -19.48
C GLN A 396 9.15 3.95 -18.21
N ASP A 397 8.41 4.60 -17.34
CA ASP A 397 8.81 5.02 -16.01
C ASP A 397 8.85 3.83 -15.05
N LEU A 398 9.94 3.71 -14.30
CA LEU A 398 10.20 2.68 -13.30
C LEU A 398 10.67 3.30 -11.96
N SER A 399 10.50 2.52 -10.89
CA SER A 399 11.06 2.68 -9.55
C SER A 399 11.98 1.50 -9.26
N GLY A 400 13.25 1.74 -8.94
CA GLY A 400 14.24 0.69 -8.71
C GLY A 400 15.62 1.07 -9.24
N TRP A 401 16.19 0.23 -10.09
CA TRP A 401 17.54 0.47 -10.63
C TRP A 401 17.75 -0.22 -11.98
N VAL A 402 18.87 0.05 -12.63
CA VAL A 402 19.30 -0.74 -13.79
C VAL A 402 20.18 -1.91 -13.37
N ARG A 403 20.04 -3.01 -14.10
CA ARG A 403 21.07 -4.02 -14.27
C ARG A 403 21.87 -3.64 -15.51
N LEU A 404 23.13 -3.30 -15.30
CA LEU A 404 24.03 -2.79 -16.33
C LEU A 404 25.11 -3.84 -16.65
N ARG A 405 25.25 -4.16 -17.94
CA ARG A 405 26.36 -4.95 -18.48
C ARG A 405 27.44 -4.01 -19.00
N VAL A 406 28.68 -4.21 -18.56
CA VAL A 406 29.84 -3.40 -18.98
C VAL A 406 31.08 -4.24 -19.14
N HIS A 407 32.04 -3.73 -19.92
CA HIS A 407 33.40 -4.25 -20.00
C HIS A 407 34.37 -3.07 -20.17
N GLY A 408 35.65 -3.30 -19.90
CA GLY A 408 36.65 -2.24 -19.96
C GLY A 408 37.86 -2.51 -19.09
N LYS A 409 38.69 -1.48 -18.92
CA LYS A 409 39.96 -1.56 -18.19
C LYS A 409 39.71 -1.63 -16.69
N ARG A 410 40.52 -2.41 -15.97
CA ARG A 410 40.52 -2.41 -14.51
C ARG A 410 40.73 -1.00 -13.97
N GLY A 411 39.86 -0.53 -13.08
CA GLY A 411 39.91 0.81 -12.52
C GLY A 411 39.18 1.88 -13.33
N GLN A 412 38.70 1.56 -14.55
CA GLN A 412 37.80 2.43 -15.30
C GLN A 412 36.52 2.65 -14.50
N GLN A 413 36.08 3.89 -14.42
CA GLN A 413 34.86 4.28 -13.70
C GLN A 413 33.75 4.57 -14.69
N VAL A 414 32.61 3.91 -14.50
CA VAL A 414 31.36 4.15 -15.22
C VAL A 414 30.41 4.92 -14.31
N LYS A 415 29.92 6.06 -14.77
CA LYS A 415 28.89 6.85 -14.07
C LYS A 415 27.53 6.50 -14.67
N ILE A 416 26.56 6.20 -13.81
CA ILE A 416 25.16 5.96 -14.19
C ILE A 416 24.30 7.02 -13.51
N HIS A 417 23.67 7.88 -14.30
CA HIS A 417 22.76 8.91 -13.80
C HIS A 417 21.33 8.61 -14.24
N TYR A 418 20.42 8.57 -13.28
CA TYR A 418 19.00 8.33 -13.53
C TYR A 418 18.27 9.68 -13.59
N LEU A 419 17.78 10.05 -14.78
CA LEU A 419 17.15 11.34 -15.00
C LEU A 419 15.78 11.41 -14.31
N GLY A 420 15.51 12.53 -13.63
CA GLY A 420 14.27 12.80 -12.91
C GLY A 420 14.25 14.19 -12.27
N SER A 421 13.23 14.49 -11.46
CA SER A 421 13.06 15.79 -10.80
C SER A 421 13.97 15.94 -9.56
N GLY A 422 15.21 16.38 -9.74
CA GLY A 422 16.21 16.43 -8.65
C GLY A 422 16.09 17.58 -7.64
N GLY A 423 15.07 18.44 -7.73
CA GLY A 423 15.04 19.72 -7.01
C GLY A 423 15.07 19.67 -5.47
N HIS A 424 14.81 18.50 -4.86
CA HIS A 424 14.65 18.35 -3.41
C HIS A 424 15.89 17.77 -2.71
N THR A 425 16.79 17.15 -3.47
CA THR A 425 18.05 16.60 -2.97
C THR A 425 19.18 17.55 -3.34
N LEU A 426 19.97 17.99 -2.36
CA LEU A 426 21.11 18.87 -2.63
C LEU A 426 22.39 18.04 -2.81
N GLY A 427 23.17 18.37 -3.83
CA GLY A 427 24.41 17.65 -4.15
C GLY A 427 24.18 16.46 -5.08
N ARG A 428 24.66 15.27 -4.71
CA ARG A 428 24.51 14.06 -5.51
C ARG A 428 23.05 13.60 -5.51
N TYR A 429 22.47 13.40 -6.69
CA TYR A 429 21.09 12.93 -6.86
C TYR A 429 21.03 11.78 -7.85
N GLN A 430 20.41 10.66 -7.48
CA GLN A 430 20.24 9.43 -8.29
C GLN A 430 21.43 9.12 -9.21
N THR A 431 22.64 9.22 -8.68
CA THR A 431 23.87 9.05 -9.44
C THR A 431 24.63 7.90 -8.85
N HIS A 432 25.09 6.99 -9.69
CA HIS A 432 25.80 5.79 -9.31
C HIS A 432 27.16 5.75 -10.00
N TYR A 433 28.12 5.07 -9.37
CA TYR A 433 29.44 4.85 -9.94
C TYR A 433 29.82 3.38 -9.82
N TYR A 434 30.36 2.82 -10.89
CA TYR A 434 30.88 1.45 -10.93
C TYR A 434 32.33 1.48 -11.40
N ILE A 435 33.26 0.98 -10.59
CA ILE A 435 34.67 0.86 -10.95
C ILE A 435 34.96 -0.60 -11.33
N LEU A 436 35.40 -0.81 -12.57
CA LEU A 436 35.57 -2.14 -13.16
C LEU A 436 36.74 -2.90 -12.54
N LYS A 437 36.61 -4.23 -12.45
CA LYS A 437 37.70 -5.12 -12.05
C LYS A 437 38.58 -5.60 -13.20
N GLY A 438 38.18 -5.32 -14.45
CA GLY A 438 38.92 -5.61 -15.69
C GLY A 438 38.53 -6.93 -16.35
N GLY A 439 37.28 -7.37 -16.19
CA GLY A 439 36.75 -8.58 -16.81
C GLY A 439 36.34 -8.37 -18.28
N ARG A 440 36.17 -9.48 -19.02
CA ARG A 440 35.59 -9.47 -20.38
C ARG A 440 34.13 -9.02 -20.39
N GLU A 441 33.42 -9.29 -19.30
CA GLU A 441 32.04 -8.86 -19.06
C GLU A 441 31.84 -8.75 -17.54
N GLU A 442 31.21 -7.67 -17.10
CA GLU A 442 30.87 -7.37 -15.71
C GLU A 442 29.42 -6.93 -15.62
N TRP A 443 28.75 -7.25 -14.51
CA TRP A 443 27.37 -6.87 -14.24
C TRP A 443 27.28 -6.07 -12.95
N TYR A 444 26.62 -4.91 -13.03
CA TYR A 444 26.34 -4.04 -11.89
C TYR A 444 24.84 -3.95 -11.60
N GLU A 445 24.49 -4.12 -10.33
CA GLU A 445 23.21 -3.76 -9.75
C GLU A 445 23.45 -3.18 -8.35
N PRO A 446 22.81 -2.05 -7.98
CA PRO A 446 22.89 -1.52 -6.62
C PRO A 446 22.14 -2.40 -5.61
N ARG A 447 22.38 -2.15 -4.32
CA ARG A 447 21.82 -2.94 -3.21
C ARG A 447 21.07 -2.11 -2.18
N PHE A 448 21.54 -0.89 -1.90
CA PHE A 448 21.04 -0.06 -0.81
C PHE A 448 20.55 1.33 -1.26
N SER A 449 20.10 1.42 -2.51
CA SER A 449 19.41 2.59 -3.06
C SER A 449 18.34 2.17 -4.07
N TYR A 450 17.46 3.09 -4.43
CA TYR A 450 16.50 2.94 -5.53
C TYR A 450 16.20 4.32 -6.13
N ASN A 451 15.70 4.36 -7.35
CA ASN A 451 15.55 5.58 -8.15
C ASN A 451 14.23 5.55 -8.91
N GLY A 452 13.68 6.72 -9.23
CA GLY A 452 12.57 6.89 -10.16
C GLY A 452 13.10 7.41 -11.50
N PHE A 453 12.82 6.69 -12.59
CA PHE A 453 13.47 6.94 -13.88
C PHE A 453 12.76 6.32 -15.07
N ARG A 454 12.98 6.90 -16.25
CA ARG A 454 12.76 6.28 -17.56
C ARG A 454 14.02 6.34 -18.41
N LEU A 455 14.71 7.47 -18.32
CA LEU A 455 15.93 7.77 -19.05
C LEU A 455 17.14 7.59 -18.13
N ILE A 456 18.18 6.97 -18.66
CA ILE A 456 19.43 6.70 -17.95
C ILE A 456 20.59 7.22 -18.79
N GLU A 457 21.49 7.99 -18.18
CA GLU A 457 22.73 8.43 -18.80
C GLU A 457 23.91 7.63 -18.25
N VAL A 458 24.72 7.06 -19.14
CA VAL A 458 25.90 6.28 -18.83
C VAL A 458 27.12 6.96 -19.44
N GLU A 459 28.09 7.33 -18.62
CA GLU A 459 29.35 7.95 -19.01
C GLU A 459 30.53 7.06 -18.61
N GLY A 460 31.67 7.21 -19.29
CA GLY A 460 32.90 6.49 -18.99
C GLY A 460 33.07 5.16 -19.74
N LEU A 461 32.30 4.92 -20.80
CA LEU A 461 32.47 3.81 -21.73
C LEU A 461 33.38 4.23 -22.90
N ASP A 462 34.32 3.37 -23.28
CA ASP A 462 35.22 3.53 -24.42
C ASP A 462 34.74 2.76 -25.68
N TYR A 463 33.49 2.29 -25.65
CA TYR A 463 32.80 1.58 -26.72
C TYR A 463 31.38 2.10 -26.88
N SER A 464 30.74 1.79 -28.01
CA SER A 464 29.32 2.04 -28.23
C SER A 464 28.49 0.91 -27.62
N PRO A 465 27.68 1.17 -26.57
CA PRO A 465 26.84 0.15 -25.97
C PRO A 465 25.59 -0.14 -26.81
N GLU A 466 24.96 -1.28 -26.52
CA GLU A 466 23.70 -1.70 -27.11
C GLU A 466 22.55 -1.56 -26.11
N CYS A 467 21.29 -1.52 -26.59
CA CYS A 467 20.12 -1.54 -25.71
C CYS A 467 20.11 -2.75 -24.76
N SER A 468 20.70 -3.87 -25.18
CA SER A 468 20.81 -5.10 -24.39
C SER A 468 21.71 -4.95 -23.15
N ASP A 469 22.55 -3.92 -23.09
CA ASP A 469 23.46 -3.64 -21.97
C ASP A 469 22.74 -3.05 -20.75
N VAL A 470 21.54 -2.49 -20.93
CA VAL A 470 20.76 -1.86 -19.85
C VAL A 470 19.40 -2.51 -19.73
N GLN A 471 19.12 -3.00 -18.53
CA GLN A 471 17.81 -3.51 -18.14
C GLN A 471 17.30 -2.75 -16.93
N GLY A 472 16.18 -2.03 -17.03
CA GLY A 472 15.49 -1.46 -15.89
C GLY A 472 14.85 -2.56 -15.03
N VAL A 473 15.03 -2.50 -13.73
CA VAL A 473 14.48 -3.45 -12.75
C VAL A 473 13.52 -2.68 -11.85
N LEU A 474 12.23 -3.04 -11.94
CA LEU A 474 11.21 -2.53 -11.02
C LEU A 474 11.42 -3.18 -9.65
N VAL A 475 11.73 -2.38 -8.64
CA VAL A 475 11.94 -2.80 -7.26
C VAL A 475 10.96 -2.07 -6.37
N ALA A 476 9.96 -2.81 -5.89
CA ALA A 476 8.86 -2.27 -5.11
C ALA A 476 8.31 -3.33 -4.16
N THR A 477 7.37 -2.92 -3.31
CA THR A 477 6.64 -3.83 -2.44
C THR A 477 5.79 -4.77 -3.30
N GLU A 478 5.98 -6.08 -3.15
CA GLU A 478 5.23 -7.12 -3.87
C GLU A 478 3.83 -7.29 -3.26
N LEU A 479 2.99 -6.27 -3.44
CA LEU A 479 1.59 -6.30 -3.04
C LEU A 479 0.83 -7.37 -3.84
N LYS A 480 -0.07 -8.08 -3.16
CA LYS A 480 -0.92 -9.08 -3.81
C LYS A 480 -2.08 -8.38 -4.51
N LYS A 481 -2.26 -8.62 -5.83
CA LYS A 481 -3.42 -8.11 -6.56
C LYS A 481 -4.74 -8.69 -6.01
N THR A 482 -5.74 -7.84 -5.85
CA THR A 482 -7.08 -8.19 -5.35
C THR A 482 -8.19 -7.85 -6.34
N GLY A 483 -7.93 -6.99 -7.33
CA GLY A 483 -8.97 -6.55 -8.28
C GLY A 483 -8.60 -6.67 -9.75
N THR A 484 -9.63 -6.69 -10.58
CA THR A 484 -9.56 -6.58 -12.04
C THR A 484 -10.64 -5.65 -12.54
N PHE A 485 -10.36 -4.88 -13.58
CA PHE A 485 -11.33 -4.05 -14.28
C PHE A 485 -11.09 -4.10 -15.79
N ALA A 486 -12.17 -4.15 -16.58
CA ALA A 486 -12.16 -3.95 -18.01
C ALA A 486 -13.52 -3.41 -18.49
N CYS A 487 -13.55 -2.73 -19.63
CA CYS A 487 -14.76 -2.24 -20.28
C CYS A 487 -14.62 -2.21 -21.80
N SER A 488 -15.69 -1.84 -22.50
CA SER A 488 -15.67 -1.72 -23.96
C SER A 488 -14.86 -0.54 -24.51
N ASN A 489 -14.33 0.35 -23.66
CA ASN A 489 -13.47 1.46 -24.08
C ASN A 489 -11.99 1.13 -23.82
N ASP A 490 -11.24 0.91 -24.90
CA ASP A 490 -9.83 0.52 -24.83
C ASP A 490 -8.93 1.59 -24.21
N LYS A 491 -9.25 2.88 -24.35
CA LYS A 491 -8.48 3.93 -23.69
C LYS A 491 -8.69 3.91 -22.17
N LEU A 492 -9.89 3.61 -21.68
CA LEU A 492 -10.11 3.41 -20.23
C LEU A 492 -9.38 2.17 -19.71
N ASN A 493 -9.36 1.08 -20.48
CA ASN A 493 -8.59 -0.13 -20.13
C ASN A 493 -7.07 0.16 -20.04
N ARG A 494 -6.54 0.93 -21.00
CA ARG A 494 -5.14 1.38 -20.99
C ARG A 494 -4.86 2.34 -19.84
N LEU A 495 -5.79 3.24 -19.52
CA LEU A 495 -5.67 4.13 -18.37
C LEU A 495 -5.63 3.36 -17.04
N GLN A 496 -6.44 2.31 -16.89
CA GLN A 496 -6.36 1.39 -15.76
C GLN A 496 -4.97 0.73 -15.68
N GLN A 497 -4.40 0.28 -16.80
CA GLN A 497 -3.05 -0.29 -16.80
C GLN A 497 -1.98 0.75 -16.42
N THR A 498 -2.08 1.99 -16.91
CA THR A 498 -1.20 3.10 -16.53
C THR A 498 -1.27 3.40 -15.04
N LEU A 499 -2.48 3.37 -14.46
CA LEU A 499 -2.68 3.51 -13.02
C LEU A 499 -2.01 2.37 -12.24
N LEU A 500 -2.20 1.10 -12.64
CA LEU A 500 -1.56 -0.04 -11.97
C LEU A 500 -0.03 0.06 -12.03
N ASN A 501 0.52 0.46 -13.18
CA ASN A 501 1.96 0.74 -13.31
C ASN A 501 2.40 1.85 -12.35
N THR A 502 1.56 2.86 -12.14
CA THR A 502 1.86 3.97 -11.21
C THR A 502 1.90 3.46 -9.77
N ILE A 503 0.92 2.65 -9.35
CA ILE A 503 0.88 2.08 -8.00
C ILE A 503 2.09 1.18 -7.76
N ASP A 504 2.45 0.31 -8.72
CA ASP A 504 3.63 -0.56 -8.60
C ASP A 504 4.93 0.25 -8.45
N ASN A 505 5.00 1.47 -9.01
CA ASN A 505 6.15 2.38 -8.89
C ASN A 505 6.14 3.22 -7.59
N PHE A 506 4.99 3.36 -6.95
CA PHE A 506 4.74 4.32 -5.86
C PHE A 506 4.75 3.67 -4.47
N VAL A 507 5.08 2.38 -4.35
CA VAL A 507 4.97 1.65 -3.08
C VAL A 507 6.27 0.96 -2.67
N LEU A 508 6.94 1.54 -1.66
CA LEU A 508 8.07 0.93 -0.97
C LEU A 508 7.84 0.97 0.54
N HIS A 509 7.28 -0.12 1.08
CA HIS A 509 6.74 -0.29 2.44
C HIS A 509 5.59 0.65 2.85
N ILE A 510 5.51 1.82 2.21
CA ILE A 510 4.49 2.86 2.31
C ILE A 510 4.29 3.45 0.91
N PRO A 511 3.18 4.15 0.65
CA PRO A 511 3.07 5.03 -0.51
C PRO A 511 4.15 6.13 -0.46
N ASN A 512 4.94 6.29 -1.52
CA ASN A 512 5.96 7.33 -1.66
C ASN A 512 6.32 7.56 -3.14
N ASP A 513 6.70 8.80 -3.50
CA ASP A 513 7.22 9.05 -4.84
C ASP A 513 8.61 8.39 -4.99
N PRO A 514 8.91 7.75 -6.13
CA PRO A 514 10.20 7.05 -6.27
C PRO A 514 11.35 7.97 -6.65
N THR A 515 11.07 9.24 -6.96
CA THR A 515 12.02 10.16 -7.59
C THR A 515 12.80 11.01 -6.60
N ARG A 516 12.13 11.98 -5.97
CA ARG A 516 12.79 13.17 -5.44
C ARG A 516 12.73 13.25 -3.91
N GLU A 517 11.57 12.98 -3.33
CA GLU A 517 11.29 13.15 -1.89
C GLU A 517 11.37 11.81 -1.17
N LYS A 518 10.80 10.76 -1.78
CA LYS A 518 10.73 9.40 -1.25
C LYS A 518 10.03 9.35 0.10
N ALA A 519 9.13 10.31 0.32
CA ALA A 519 8.43 10.56 1.56
C ALA A 519 7.02 9.98 1.52
N GLY A 520 6.54 9.49 2.67
CA GLY A 520 5.13 9.16 2.82
C GLY A 520 4.33 10.41 3.15
N TRP A 521 3.90 11.17 2.15
CA TRP A 521 2.98 12.29 2.36
C TRP A 521 1.62 11.77 2.79
N LEU A 522 1.16 12.24 3.95
CA LEU A 522 -0.05 11.71 4.58
C LEU A 522 -1.27 11.82 3.67
N GLN A 523 -1.40 12.92 2.93
CA GLN A 523 -2.53 13.21 2.04
C GLN A 523 -2.67 12.21 0.88
N ASP A 524 -1.60 11.51 0.51
CA ASP A 524 -1.66 10.38 -0.43
C ASP A 524 -2.54 9.24 0.08
N THR A 525 -2.89 9.22 1.37
CA THR A 525 -3.89 8.29 1.89
C THR A 525 -5.26 8.54 1.26
N GLN A 526 -5.76 9.77 1.27
CA GLN A 526 -7.06 10.09 0.67
C GLN A 526 -7.06 9.81 -0.84
N ASN A 527 -5.96 10.17 -1.50
CA ASN A 527 -5.87 10.03 -2.94
C ASN A 527 -5.69 8.57 -3.40
N GLY A 528 -5.04 7.76 -2.56
CA GLY A 528 -4.60 6.42 -2.93
C GLY A 528 -5.41 5.30 -2.30
N PHE A 529 -6.03 5.47 -1.13
CA PHE A 529 -6.52 4.32 -0.35
C PHE A 529 -7.56 3.51 -1.13
N ASP A 530 -8.64 4.12 -1.62
CA ASP A 530 -9.72 3.41 -2.32
C ASP A 530 -9.18 2.65 -3.53
N VAL A 531 -8.42 3.34 -4.39
CA VAL A 531 -7.86 2.75 -5.61
C VAL A 531 -6.86 1.65 -5.29
N ASN A 532 -6.03 1.83 -4.26
CA ASN A 532 -5.08 0.81 -3.82
C ASN A 532 -5.81 -0.41 -3.25
N ALA A 533 -6.87 -0.21 -2.45
CA ALA A 533 -7.61 -1.29 -1.82
C ALA A 533 -8.42 -2.14 -2.82
N TYR A 534 -9.01 -1.52 -3.85
CA TYR A 534 -9.67 -2.27 -4.91
C TYR A 534 -8.70 -3.13 -5.72
N ASN A 535 -7.49 -2.64 -5.97
CA ASN A 535 -6.54 -3.30 -6.87
C ASN A 535 -5.53 -4.22 -6.15
N TYR A 536 -5.20 -3.96 -4.89
CA TYR A 536 -4.18 -4.68 -4.11
C TYR A 536 -4.61 -4.93 -2.65
N ASP A 537 -4.01 -5.96 -2.03
CA ASP A 537 -4.09 -6.20 -0.59
C ASP A 537 -3.14 -5.26 0.15
N VAL A 538 -3.71 -4.17 0.68
CA VAL A 538 -2.96 -3.07 1.30
C VAL A 538 -3.16 -2.93 2.80
N ALA A 539 -3.91 -3.85 3.43
CA ALA A 539 -4.26 -3.76 4.86
C ALA A 539 -3.02 -3.66 5.76
N SER A 540 -2.03 -4.53 5.54
CA SER A 540 -0.80 -4.54 6.36
C SER A 540 0.05 -3.26 6.17
N MET A 541 0.09 -2.73 4.96
CA MET A 541 0.82 -1.50 4.61
C MET A 541 0.19 -0.28 5.30
N TYR A 542 -1.11 -0.03 5.08
CA TYR A 542 -1.80 1.11 5.68
C TYR A 542 -1.90 1.01 7.20
N ARG A 543 -1.98 -0.20 7.78
CA ARG A 543 -1.92 -0.40 9.23
C ARG A 543 -0.51 -0.16 9.81
N LYS A 544 0.56 -0.42 9.06
CA LYS A 544 1.91 0.00 9.47
C LYS A 544 2.04 1.52 9.37
N TRP A 545 1.56 2.11 8.29
CA TRP A 545 1.68 3.56 8.10
C TRP A 545 0.84 4.35 9.11
N GLN A 546 -0.32 3.84 9.54
CA GLN A 546 -1.07 4.40 10.67
C GLN A 546 -0.25 4.42 11.96
N ARG A 547 0.57 3.40 12.22
CA ARG A 547 1.47 3.38 13.38
C ARG A 547 2.54 4.46 13.24
N ASP A 548 3.08 4.64 12.03
CA ASP A 548 3.99 5.75 11.76
C ASP A 548 3.31 7.11 12.03
N PHE A 549 2.05 7.31 11.63
CA PHE A 549 1.27 8.52 11.92
C PHE A 549 1.18 8.78 13.43
N ASN A 550 0.91 7.73 14.19
CA ASN A 550 0.83 7.81 15.65
C ASN A 550 2.20 8.14 16.28
N ASP A 551 3.29 7.58 15.75
CA ASP A 551 4.66 7.74 16.26
C ASP A 551 5.22 9.16 16.06
N ILE A 552 4.81 9.84 14.98
CA ILE A 552 5.25 11.21 14.65
C ILE A 552 4.37 12.31 15.23
N ALA A 553 3.16 11.97 15.74
CA ALA A 553 2.23 12.94 16.29
C ALA A 553 2.82 13.62 17.54
N PHE A 554 2.77 14.95 17.58
CA PHE A 554 3.27 15.74 18.70
C PHE A 554 2.31 15.71 19.89
N ASP A 555 2.83 16.02 21.08
CA ASP A 555 2.05 16.06 22.32
C ASP A 555 0.99 17.17 22.30
N ASN A 556 1.23 18.28 21.60
CA ASN A 556 0.26 19.36 21.38
C ASN A 556 -0.84 19.00 20.35
N GLY A 557 -0.79 17.79 19.78
CA GLY A 557 -1.75 17.31 18.80
C GLY A 557 -1.41 17.61 17.34
N TYR A 558 -0.36 18.40 17.05
CA TYR A 558 0.09 18.60 15.67
C TYR A 558 0.59 17.29 15.05
N VAL A 559 0.11 16.97 13.85
CA VAL A 559 0.57 15.84 13.05
C VAL A 559 1.33 16.37 11.84
N PRO A 560 2.62 16.02 11.67
CA PRO A 560 3.41 16.40 10.50
C PRO A 560 2.80 15.90 9.19
N PRO A 561 3.11 16.53 8.05
CA PRO A 561 2.52 16.17 6.76
C PRO A 561 3.14 14.94 6.10
N VAL A 562 4.25 14.42 6.64
CA VAL A 562 4.95 13.22 6.16
C VAL A 562 5.22 12.24 7.30
N ALA A 563 5.10 10.94 7.02
CA ALA A 563 5.48 9.86 7.94
C ALA A 563 6.13 8.69 7.19
N PRO A 564 7.18 8.06 7.73
CA PRO A 564 7.90 8.40 8.96
C PRO A 564 8.83 9.62 8.79
N GLY A 565 9.18 10.25 9.92
CA GLY A 565 10.02 11.44 9.97
C GLY A 565 9.28 12.63 10.59
N ARG A 566 10.01 13.50 11.29
CA ARG A 566 9.46 14.67 11.98
C ARG A 566 9.85 15.94 11.22
N PHE A 567 9.11 16.24 10.15
CA PHE A 567 9.21 17.53 9.47
C PHE A 567 8.23 18.52 10.13
N ALA A 568 8.77 19.54 10.80
CA ALA A 568 7.97 20.59 11.45
C ALA A 568 8.09 21.90 10.66
N GLY A 569 7.30 22.03 9.59
CA GLY A 569 7.19 23.26 8.79
C GLY A 569 5.71 23.59 8.55
N PRO A 570 5.19 24.76 8.97
CA PRO A 570 3.77 25.10 8.82
C PRO A 570 3.37 25.44 7.37
N SER A 571 4.34 25.66 6.49
CA SER A 571 4.17 26.12 5.11
C SER A 571 3.59 25.06 4.17
N ILE A 572 3.74 23.77 4.49
CA ILE A 572 3.35 22.62 3.64
C ILE A 572 2.60 21.55 4.44
N ASN A 573 1.49 21.91 5.07
CA ASN A 573 0.60 21.00 5.79
C ASN A 573 -0.83 21.59 5.84
N GLY A 574 -1.79 20.84 6.38
CA GLY A 574 -3.18 21.27 6.54
C GLY A 574 -4.08 20.14 7.05
N PRO A 575 -5.39 20.41 7.22
CA PRO A 575 -6.35 19.42 7.66
C PRO A 575 -6.41 18.15 6.78
N TRP A 576 -6.22 18.27 5.47
CA TRP A 576 -6.16 17.11 4.55
C TRP A 576 -4.81 16.39 4.53
N TRP A 577 -3.79 16.88 5.24
CA TRP A 577 -2.50 16.22 5.42
C TRP A 577 -2.43 15.58 6.81
N GLY A 578 -2.22 16.37 7.88
CA GLY A 578 -2.15 15.84 9.24
C GLY A 578 -3.41 15.07 9.69
N GLY A 579 -4.59 15.44 9.18
CA GLY A 579 -5.86 14.79 9.52
C GLY A 579 -6.05 13.39 8.93
N MET A 580 -5.12 12.94 8.07
CA MET A 580 -5.12 11.57 7.56
C MET A 580 -4.92 10.52 8.66
N ILE A 581 -4.47 10.95 9.85
CA ILE A 581 -4.49 10.14 11.07
C ILE A 581 -5.89 9.60 11.41
N LEU A 582 -6.96 10.32 11.05
CA LEU A 582 -8.34 9.84 11.16
C LEU A 582 -8.83 9.13 9.90
N TYR A 583 -8.54 9.70 8.72
CA TYR A 583 -9.04 9.16 7.46
C TYR A 583 -8.57 7.72 7.23
N ASN A 584 -7.28 7.44 7.42
CA ASN A 584 -6.72 6.11 7.22
C ASN A 584 -7.33 5.05 8.17
N VAL A 585 -7.60 5.43 9.43
CA VAL A 585 -8.34 4.58 10.39
C VAL A 585 -9.74 4.28 9.89
N ALA A 586 -10.45 5.30 9.39
CA ALA A 586 -11.79 5.14 8.82
C ALA A 586 -11.78 4.17 7.64
N MET A 587 -10.79 4.27 6.76
CA MET A 587 -10.68 3.42 5.58
C MET A 587 -10.28 1.97 5.91
N LEU A 588 -9.36 1.77 6.86
CA LEU A 588 -9.02 0.43 7.37
C LEU A 588 -10.24 -0.25 8.00
N HIS A 589 -11.04 0.48 8.77
CA HIS A 589 -12.28 -0.02 9.31
C HIS A 589 -13.31 -0.31 8.20
N HIS A 590 -13.47 0.58 7.24
CA HIS A 590 -14.46 0.46 6.17
C HIS A 590 -14.18 -0.73 5.23
N TYR A 591 -12.95 -0.87 4.74
CA TYR A 591 -12.57 -1.91 3.77
C TYR A 591 -12.23 -3.25 4.41
N TYR A 592 -11.72 -3.25 5.64
CA TYR A 592 -11.17 -4.46 6.27
C TYR A 592 -11.82 -4.82 7.61
N GLY A 593 -12.62 -3.93 8.21
CA GLY A 593 -13.25 -4.19 9.51
C GLY A 593 -12.24 -4.19 10.67
N ASP A 594 -11.17 -3.39 10.56
CA ASP A 594 -10.18 -3.27 11.63
C ASP A 594 -10.69 -2.35 12.74
N GLU A 595 -11.29 -2.91 13.79
CA GLU A 595 -11.73 -2.13 14.96
C GLU A 595 -10.59 -1.85 15.94
N ASP A 596 -9.53 -2.68 15.96
CA ASP A 596 -8.42 -2.49 16.89
C ASP A 596 -7.61 -1.23 16.55
N ILE A 597 -7.47 -0.90 15.26
CA ILE A 597 -6.76 0.32 14.85
C ILE A 597 -7.47 1.59 15.35
N ILE A 598 -8.79 1.57 15.49
CA ILE A 598 -9.55 2.68 16.07
C ILE A 598 -9.12 2.89 17.52
N ARG A 599 -9.03 1.80 18.29
CA ARG A 599 -8.62 1.84 19.71
C ARG A 599 -7.16 2.28 19.86
N GLU A 600 -6.26 1.77 19.04
CA GLU A 600 -4.83 2.08 19.07
C GLU A 600 -4.55 3.55 18.73
N SER A 601 -5.31 4.13 17.80
CA SER A 601 -5.09 5.51 17.32
C SER A 601 -5.99 6.56 17.99
N TYR A 602 -6.93 6.16 18.86
CA TYR A 602 -7.96 7.07 19.40
C TYR A 602 -7.39 8.31 20.09
N ALA A 603 -6.38 8.13 20.94
CA ALA A 603 -5.79 9.23 21.70
C ALA A 603 -5.07 10.25 20.81
N PRO A 604 -4.15 9.86 19.89
CA PRO A 604 -3.61 10.77 18.88
C PRO A 604 -4.67 11.49 18.04
N MET A 605 -5.70 10.78 17.57
CA MET A 605 -6.80 11.38 16.80
C MET A 605 -7.56 12.46 17.60
N LYS A 606 -7.84 12.20 18.88
CA LYS A 606 -8.49 13.17 19.77
C LYS A 606 -7.62 14.42 19.99
N ARG A 607 -6.30 14.27 20.13
CA ARG A 607 -5.36 15.41 20.22
C ARG A 607 -5.31 16.22 18.93
N TRP A 608 -5.35 15.57 17.77
CA TRP A 608 -5.44 16.28 16.48
C TRP A 608 -6.71 17.13 16.38
N MET A 609 -7.86 16.63 16.84
CA MET A 609 -9.09 17.42 16.88
C MET A 609 -8.97 18.62 17.83
N ALA A 610 -8.35 18.45 19.00
CA ALA A 610 -8.07 19.56 19.91
C ALA A 610 -7.12 20.59 19.28
N TYR A 611 -6.11 20.15 18.51
CA TYR A 611 -5.23 21.03 17.75
C TYR A 611 -6.01 21.85 16.72
N LEU A 612 -6.84 21.20 15.88
CA LEU A 612 -7.68 21.91 14.90
C LEU A 612 -8.62 22.92 15.56
N GLN A 613 -9.22 22.56 16.69
CA GLN A 613 -10.05 23.47 17.47
C GLN A 613 -9.26 24.70 17.94
N SER A 614 -8.04 24.50 18.45
CA SER A 614 -7.18 25.57 18.97
C SER A 614 -6.74 26.58 17.92
N ILE A 615 -6.68 26.19 16.64
CA ILE A 615 -6.31 27.06 15.52
C ILE A 615 -7.51 27.55 14.70
N SER A 616 -8.71 27.05 14.99
CA SER A 616 -9.93 27.48 14.31
C SER A 616 -10.43 28.83 14.84
N LYS A 617 -11.05 29.62 13.97
CA LYS A 617 -11.73 30.87 14.33
C LYS A 617 -13.22 30.69 14.05
N ASP A 618 -14.05 30.77 15.08
CA ASP A 618 -15.50 30.53 14.98
C ASP A 618 -15.85 29.21 14.27
N HIS A 619 -15.09 28.14 14.56
CA HIS A 619 -15.19 26.81 13.94
C HIS A 619 -14.80 26.73 12.45
N VAL A 620 -14.18 27.77 11.89
CA VAL A 620 -13.59 27.78 10.54
C VAL A 620 -12.07 27.63 10.65
N VAL A 621 -11.48 26.72 9.87
CA VAL A 621 -10.03 26.50 9.83
C VAL A 621 -9.45 27.24 8.64
N GLU A 622 -8.61 28.25 8.90
CA GLU A 622 -8.01 29.13 7.87
C GLU A 622 -6.72 28.55 7.26
N TRP A 623 -6.15 27.52 7.86
CA TRP A 623 -4.84 26.95 7.52
C TRP A 623 -4.95 25.67 6.67
N GLY A 624 -4.15 25.59 5.61
CA GLY A 624 -3.97 24.38 4.81
C GLY A 624 -3.37 24.65 3.42
N LEU A 625 -3.19 23.59 2.63
CA LEU A 625 -2.75 23.68 1.23
C LEU A 625 -3.91 23.80 0.22
N GLY A 626 -5.12 23.42 0.61
CA GLY A 626 -6.31 23.47 -0.26
C GLY A 626 -6.24 22.57 -1.49
N GLU A 627 -6.81 23.00 -2.61
CA GLU A 627 -6.81 22.27 -3.91
C GLU A 627 -5.43 22.33 -4.57
N TRP A 628 -4.45 21.70 -3.93
CA TRP A 628 -3.08 21.58 -4.44
C TRP A 628 -3.07 21.01 -5.86
N MET A 629 -2.32 21.63 -6.77
CA MET A 629 -2.18 21.24 -8.18
C MET A 629 -3.50 21.22 -8.98
N GLU A 630 -4.48 22.05 -8.62
CA GLU A 630 -5.61 22.31 -9.53
C GLU A 630 -5.12 22.89 -10.88
N PRO A 631 -5.84 22.71 -12.01
CA PRO A 631 -5.37 23.15 -13.32
C PRO A 631 -5.01 24.64 -13.44
N ALA A 632 -5.61 25.48 -12.60
CA ALA A 632 -5.39 26.93 -12.52
C ALA A 632 -4.48 27.33 -11.33
N ALA A 633 -3.77 26.38 -10.73
CA ALA A 633 -2.88 26.64 -9.61
C ALA A 633 -1.80 27.67 -9.95
N ALA A 634 -1.36 28.40 -8.94
CA ALA A 634 -0.19 29.25 -9.03
C ALA A 634 1.08 28.42 -9.35
N PRO A 635 2.19 29.04 -9.82
CA PRO A 635 3.41 28.30 -10.17
C PRO A 635 4.02 27.46 -9.04
N ASP A 636 3.67 27.77 -7.77
CA ASP A 636 4.08 27.01 -6.60
C ASP A 636 3.10 25.89 -6.20
N GLY A 637 2.07 25.63 -7.02
CA GLY A 637 1.07 24.57 -6.83
C GLY A 637 -0.14 24.96 -5.98
N ARG A 638 -0.17 26.18 -5.41
CA ARG A 638 -1.25 26.63 -4.53
C ARG A 638 -2.54 26.95 -5.29
N PRO A 639 -3.72 26.70 -4.68
CA PRO A 639 -5.00 26.96 -5.31
C PRO A 639 -5.26 28.46 -5.48
N THR A 640 -5.91 28.82 -6.58
CA THR A 640 -6.39 30.17 -6.91
C THR A 640 -7.91 30.22 -7.02
N THR A 641 -8.58 29.08 -7.19
CA THR A 641 -10.04 29.03 -7.45
C THR A 641 -10.88 28.71 -6.23
N THR A 642 -10.40 27.81 -5.36
CA THR A 642 -11.14 27.35 -4.18
C THR A 642 -10.48 27.86 -2.91
N PRO A 643 -11.18 28.64 -2.07
CA PRO A 643 -10.60 29.15 -0.83
C PRO A 643 -10.11 28.01 0.08
N VAL A 644 -8.86 28.08 0.53
CA VAL A 644 -8.28 27.14 1.51
C VAL A 644 -9.17 26.95 2.75
N PRO A 645 -9.80 28.00 3.32
CA PRO A 645 -10.63 27.83 4.51
C PRO A 645 -11.88 26.98 4.27
N LEU A 646 -12.40 26.98 3.04
CA LEU A 646 -13.54 26.15 2.65
C LEU A 646 -13.16 24.68 2.76
N THR A 647 -12.15 24.24 2.01
CA THR A 647 -11.74 22.82 1.99
C THR A 647 -11.22 22.35 3.34
N SER A 648 -10.48 23.19 4.05
CA SER A 648 -9.95 22.91 5.40
C SER A 648 -11.06 22.68 6.42
N THR A 649 -12.14 23.46 6.36
CA THR A 649 -13.30 23.31 7.25
C THR A 649 -14.15 22.09 6.88
N VAL A 650 -14.21 21.69 5.60
CA VAL A 650 -14.82 20.40 5.22
C VAL A 650 -14.11 19.23 5.90
N ALA A 651 -12.77 19.23 5.92
CA ALA A 651 -11.99 18.20 6.62
C ALA A 651 -12.32 18.18 8.11
N TYR A 652 -12.36 19.35 8.75
CA TYR A 652 -12.65 19.48 10.18
C TYR A 652 -14.03 18.91 10.54
N TYR A 653 -15.05 19.23 9.74
CA TYR A 653 -16.39 18.64 9.86
C TYR A 653 -16.37 17.11 9.70
N PHE A 654 -15.72 16.62 8.63
CA PHE A 654 -15.61 15.19 8.36
C PHE A 654 -14.96 14.44 9.53
N TYR A 655 -13.87 14.97 10.10
CA TYR A 655 -13.18 14.36 11.22
C TYR A 655 -13.99 14.39 12.51
N ALA A 656 -14.76 15.46 12.78
CA ALA A 656 -15.69 15.48 13.91
C ALA A 656 -16.76 14.38 13.78
N CYS A 657 -17.35 14.22 12.59
CA CYS A 657 -18.27 13.12 12.30
C CYS A 657 -17.62 11.74 12.52
N LYS A 658 -16.36 11.56 12.10
CA LYS A 658 -15.63 10.29 12.29
C LYS A 658 -15.26 10.04 13.74
N MET A 659 -14.92 11.06 14.52
CA MET A 659 -14.71 10.88 15.95
C MET A 659 -15.98 10.48 16.69
N ALA A 660 -17.15 11.02 16.32
CA ALA A 660 -18.43 10.57 16.87
C ALA A 660 -18.74 9.10 16.51
N GLU A 661 -18.43 8.68 15.27
CA GLU A 661 -18.54 7.29 14.82
C GLU A 661 -17.62 6.37 15.63
N PHE A 662 -16.33 6.72 15.76
CA PHE A 662 -15.35 5.95 16.52
C PHE A 662 -15.65 5.91 18.01
N ALA A 663 -16.13 7.02 18.60
CA ALA A 663 -16.57 7.06 19.99
C ALA A 663 -17.71 6.07 20.23
N ARG A 664 -18.66 5.95 19.30
CA ARG A 664 -19.75 4.96 19.38
C ARG A 664 -19.24 3.52 19.32
N LEU A 665 -18.31 3.24 18.41
CA LEU A 665 -17.68 1.91 18.29
C LEU A 665 -16.83 1.53 19.52
N LEU A 666 -16.29 2.52 20.23
CA LEU A 666 -15.52 2.32 21.46
C LEU A 666 -16.35 2.49 22.74
N GLU A 667 -17.67 2.66 22.62
CA GLU A 667 -18.60 2.83 23.76
C GLU A 667 -18.23 4.02 24.67
N LYS A 668 -17.96 5.18 24.06
CA LYS A 668 -17.60 6.44 24.74
C LYS A 668 -18.70 7.49 24.59
N PRO A 669 -19.78 7.44 25.39
CA PRO A 669 -20.97 8.28 25.18
C PRO A 669 -20.70 9.80 25.26
N ASP A 670 -19.85 10.26 26.18
CA ASP A 670 -19.51 11.69 26.30
C ASP A 670 -18.82 12.21 25.05
N ASP A 671 -17.91 11.42 24.48
CA ASP A 671 -17.22 11.76 23.23
C ASP A 671 -18.19 11.69 22.03
N VAL A 672 -19.19 10.78 22.05
CA VAL A 672 -20.25 10.76 21.03
C VAL A 672 -21.01 12.08 21.03
N SER A 673 -21.48 12.54 22.19
CA SER A 673 -22.21 13.81 22.32
C SER A 673 -21.33 14.98 21.90
N TYR A 674 -20.12 15.10 22.46
CA TYR A 674 -19.19 16.18 22.16
C TYR A 674 -18.88 16.33 20.66
N PHE A 675 -18.50 15.24 20.00
CA PHE A 675 -18.14 15.30 18.59
C PHE A 675 -19.35 15.46 17.66
N THR A 676 -20.54 15.02 18.09
CA THR A 676 -21.79 15.28 17.35
C THR A 676 -22.15 16.77 17.40
N ASP A 677 -22.07 17.39 18.58
CA ASP A 677 -22.31 18.82 18.75
C ASP A 677 -21.28 19.65 18.00
N LEU A 678 -20.00 19.30 18.13
CA LEU A 678 -18.92 19.96 17.39
C LEU A 678 -19.15 19.90 15.87
N ALA A 679 -19.54 18.74 15.33
CA ALA A 679 -19.85 18.61 13.90
C ALA A 679 -21.02 19.52 13.47
N LYS A 680 -22.06 19.63 14.30
CA LYS A 680 -23.19 20.54 14.06
C LYS A 680 -22.76 22.01 14.06
N ASP A 681 -21.90 22.41 15.00
CA ASP A 681 -21.41 23.78 15.12
C ASP A 681 -20.51 24.15 13.94
N ILE A 682 -19.62 23.24 13.52
CA ILE A 682 -18.79 23.42 12.32
C ILE A 682 -19.67 23.57 11.07
N LYS A 683 -20.67 22.70 10.88
CA LYS A 683 -21.58 22.79 9.72
C LYS A 683 -22.34 24.12 9.70
N THR A 684 -22.77 24.60 10.87
CA THR A 684 -23.47 25.89 11.01
C THR A 684 -22.54 27.05 10.64
N ALA A 685 -21.32 27.07 11.18
CA ALA A 685 -20.31 28.09 10.87
C ALA A 685 -19.90 28.08 9.40
N TYR A 686 -19.70 26.88 8.83
CA TYR A 686 -19.37 26.68 7.42
C TYR A 686 -20.43 27.29 6.50
N ASN A 687 -21.70 26.97 6.71
CA ASN A 687 -22.78 27.53 5.89
C ASN A 687 -22.94 29.03 6.09
N ARG A 688 -22.82 29.55 7.31
CA ARG A 688 -22.82 30.99 7.57
C ARG A 688 -21.70 31.72 6.80
N ARG A 689 -20.52 31.10 6.69
CA ARG A 689 -19.35 31.72 6.06
C ARG A 689 -19.36 31.62 4.54
N PHE A 690 -19.79 30.49 3.99
CA PHE A 690 -19.54 30.16 2.59
C PHE A 690 -20.82 30.01 1.74
N LEU A 691 -21.98 29.71 2.31
CA LEU A 691 -23.20 29.51 1.53
C LEU A 691 -23.94 30.83 1.27
N ASP A 692 -24.12 31.16 0.01
CA ASP A 692 -25.17 32.07 -0.43
C ASP A 692 -26.50 31.30 -0.53
N ALA A 693 -27.38 31.50 0.46
CA ALA A 693 -28.63 30.76 0.57
C ALA A 693 -29.66 31.09 -0.53
N ALA A 694 -29.51 32.22 -1.21
CA ALA A 694 -30.40 32.61 -2.31
C ALA A 694 -30.04 31.89 -3.61
N THR A 695 -28.74 31.69 -3.86
CA THR A 695 -28.24 31.11 -5.12
C THR A 695 -27.77 29.66 -4.99
N GLY A 696 -27.61 29.14 -3.77
CA GLY A 696 -26.97 27.84 -3.53
C GLY A 696 -25.47 27.83 -3.83
N ARG A 697 -24.84 29.00 -4.01
CA ARG A 697 -23.41 29.13 -4.33
C ARG A 697 -22.56 29.04 -3.07
N TYR A 698 -21.56 28.16 -3.06
CA TYR A 698 -20.51 28.17 -2.04
C TYR A 698 -19.31 29.02 -2.47
N ALA A 699 -19.00 30.05 -1.68
CA ALA A 699 -17.90 30.98 -1.88
C ALA A 699 -17.80 31.48 -3.33
N LEU A 700 -16.68 31.20 -4.01
CA LEU A 700 -16.41 31.62 -5.39
C LEU A 700 -17.13 30.75 -6.44
N GLY A 701 -17.90 29.73 -6.01
CA GLY A 701 -18.63 28.83 -6.89
C GLY A 701 -17.75 27.87 -7.70
N SER A 702 -16.54 27.54 -7.21
CA SER A 702 -15.64 26.58 -7.88
C SER A 702 -16.22 25.15 -7.91
N GLN A 703 -15.75 24.33 -8.85
CA GLN A 703 -16.14 22.91 -8.94
C GLN A 703 -15.89 22.19 -7.60
N ALA A 704 -14.69 22.33 -7.04
CA ALA A 704 -14.32 21.71 -5.76
C ALA A 704 -15.22 22.17 -4.62
N GLY A 705 -15.43 23.49 -4.47
CA GLY A 705 -16.23 24.05 -3.38
C GLY A 705 -17.68 23.56 -3.38
N GLN A 706 -18.31 23.53 -4.56
CA GLN A 706 -19.68 23.02 -4.71
C GLN A 706 -19.76 21.50 -4.49
N LEU A 707 -18.86 20.76 -5.14
CA LEU A 707 -18.81 19.30 -5.07
C LEU A 707 -18.60 18.81 -3.63
N MET A 708 -17.60 19.35 -2.92
CA MET A 708 -17.26 18.94 -1.56
C MET A 708 -18.41 19.25 -0.59
N SER A 709 -19.05 20.41 -0.73
CA SER A 709 -20.22 20.77 0.08
C SER A 709 -21.37 19.77 -0.09
N LEU A 710 -21.64 19.36 -1.33
CA LEU A 710 -22.67 18.35 -1.67
C LEU A 710 -22.29 16.95 -1.17
N ARG A 711 -21.03 16.53 -1.35
CA ARG A 711 -20.55 15.18 -1.01
C ARG A 711 -20.55 14.94 0.49
N TYR A 712 -20.06 15.89 1.28
CA TYR A 712 -19.91 15.73 2.72
C TYR A 712 -21.17 16.12 3.51
N GLY A 713 -22.30 16.38 2.84
CA GLY A 713 -23.58 16.64 3.51
C GLY A 713 -23.63 17.99 4.24
N LEU A 714 -22.86 18.98 3.78
CA LEU A 714 -22.83 20.32 4.37
C LEU A 714 -23.98 21.20 3.84
N VAL A 715 -24.46 20.95 2.62
CA VAL A 715 -25.59 21.70 2.04
C VAL A 715 -26.87 21.43 2.83
N PRO A 716 -27.62 22.48 3.24
CA PRO A 716 -28.98 22.31 3.76
C PRO A 716 -29.89 21.60 2.75
N ASP A 717 -30.80 20.75 3.24
CA ASP A 717 -31.62 19.89 2.36
C ASP A 717 -32.47 20.71 1.37
N ASP A 718 -32.99 21.86 1.80
CA ASP A 718 -33.78 22.78 0.98
C ASP A 718 -32.95 23.56 -0.07
N LYS A 719 -31.61 23.56 0.06
CA LYS A 719 -30.67 24.22 -0.86
C LYS A 719 -29.95 23.25 -1.78
N ARG A 720 -30.12 21.93 -1.59
CA ARG A 720 -29.41 20.90 -2.35
C ARG A 720 -29.63 21.00 -3.86
N GLY A 721 -30.87 21.31 -4.29
CA GLY A 721 -31.20 21.51 -5.71
C GLY A 721 -30.43 22.67 -6.34
N LEU A 722 -30.41 23.82 -5.67
CA LEU A 722 -29.69 25.02 -6.12
C LEU A 722 -28.19 24.78 -6.21
N ALA A 723 -27.59 24.17 -5.17
CA ALA A 723 -26.16 23.85 -5.17
C ALA A 723 -25.78 22.87 -6.30
N LEU A 724 -26.62 21.88 -6.58
CA LEU A 724 -26.43 20.96 -7.71
C LEU A 724 -26.51 21.68 -9.06
N GLU A 725 -27.45 22.59 -9.23
CA GLU A 725 -27.57 23.42 -10.42
C GLU A 725 -26.31 24.26 -10.65
N ARG A 726 -25.79 24.90 -9.60
CA ARG A 726 -24.53 25.67 -9.70
C ARG A 726 -23.33 24.80 -10.08
N LEU A 727 -23.26 23.56 -9.61
CA LEU A 727 -22.22 22.62 -10.03
C LEU A 727 -22.34 22.29 -11.52
N ARG A 728 -23.55 22.04 -12.02
CA ARG A 728 -23.82 21.80 -13.45
C ARG A 728 -23.42 22.99 -14.31
N GLU A 729 -23.81 24.20 -13.92
CA GLU A 729 -23.44 25.42 -14.61
C GLU A 729 -21.93 25.61 -14.69
N TYR A 730 -21.22 25.35 -13.58
CA TYR A 730 -19.77 25.45 -13.58
C TYR A 730 -19.13 24.44 -14.55
N ILE A 731 -19.57 23.18 -14.51
CA ILE A 731 -19.07 22.13 -15.42
C ILE A 731 -19.33 22.52 -16.88
N ALA A 732 -20.54 23.00 -17.20
CA ALA A 732 -20.88 23.46 -18.55
C ALA A 732 -19.99 24.65 -18.98
N LYS A 733 -19.75 25.62 -18.09
CA LYS A 733 -18.86 26.76 -18.34
C LYS A 733 -17.42 26.34 -18.62
N GLN A 734 -16.95 25.26 -18.00
CA GLN A 734 -15.64 24.67 -18.25
C GLN A 734 -15.64 23.69 -19.44
N ASN A 735 -16.69 23.70 -20.28
CA ASN A 735 -16.85 22.78 -21.40
C ASN A 735 -16.73 21.30 -20.99
N GLY A 736 -17.18 20.94 -19.78
CA GLY A 736 -17.10 19.59 -19.23
C GLY A 736 -15.73 19.18 -18.67
N HIS A 737 -14.74 20.08 -18.60
CA HIS A 737 -13.45 19.78 -17.97
C HIS A 737 -13.52 19.80 -16.45
N LEU A 738 -12.58 19.09 -15.83
CA LEU A 738 -12.30 19.21 -14.41
C LEU A 738 -11.54 20.50 -14.12
N SER A 739 -11.68 21.03 -12.90
CA SER A 739 -10.88 22.11 -12.34
C SER A 739 -10.40 21.83 -10.91
N THR A 740 -10.36 20.54 -10.52
CA THR A 740 -10.01 20.11 -9.15
C THR A 740 -8.54 19.73 -9.01
N GLY A 741 -8.04 19.89 -7.78
CA GLY A 741 -6.74 19.42 -7.33
C GLY A 741 -6.87 18.25 -6.36
N PHE A 742 -5.87 18.11 -5.49
CA PHE A 742 -5.68 16.92 -4.64
C PHE A 742 -6.84 16.61 -3.70
N VAL A 743 -7.63 17.59 -3.28
CA VAL A 743 -8.66 17.39 -2.25
C VAL A 743 -9.99 16.93 -2.87
N ALA A 744 -10.42 17.54 -3.98
CA ALA A 744 -11.71 17.23 -4.60
C ALA A 744 -11.64 16.16 -5.70
N THR A 745 -10.51 15.99 -6.41
CA THR A 745 -10.39 14.94 -7.44
C THR A 745 -10.69 13.52 -6.91
N PRO A 746 -10.28 13.12 -5.68
CA PRO A 746 -10.56 11.80 -5.14
C PRO A 746 -12.04 11.41 -5.07
N VAL A 747 -12.93 12.40 -5.00
CA VAL A 747 -14.38 12.19 -4.89
C VAL A 747 -15.15 12.70 -6.10
N LEU A 748 -14.50 13.30 -7.10
CA LEU A 748 -15.15 13.98 -8.22
C LEU A 748 -16.08 13.07 -9.02
N LEU A 749 -15.53 12.07 -9.69
CA LEU A 749 -16.28 11.25 -10.64
C LEU A 749 -17.30 10.35 -9.92
N THR A 750 -16.96 9.83 -8.74
CA THR A 750 -17.88 9.03 -7.93
C THR A 750 -19.05 9.86 -7.42
N THR A 751 -18.80 11.09 -6.95
CA THR A 751 -19.87 12.01 -6.50
C THR A 751 -20.76 12.43 -7.65
N LEU A 752 -20.21 12.77 -8.83
CA LEU A 752 -21.02 13.09 -10.00
C LEU A 752 -21.93 11.91 -10.39
N SER A 753 -21.38 10.69 -10.37
CA SER A 753 -22.18 9.47 -10.63
C SER A 753 -23.28 9.27 -9.60
N ASP A 754 -22.98 9.45 -8.30
CA ASP A 754 -23.94 9.34 -7.19
C ASP A 754 -25.06 10.39 -7.26
N LEU A 755 -24.76 11.56 -7.83
CA LEU A 755 -25.72 12.65 -8.06
C LEU A 755 -26.54 12.48 -9.35
N GLY A 756 -26.41 11.35 -10.05
CA GLY A 756 -27.10 11.07 -11.30
C GLY A 756 -26.49 11.77 -12.53
N MET A 757 -25.30 12.35 -12.40
CA MET A 757 -24.53 13.01 -13.47
C MET A 757 -23.50 12.06 -14.09
N GLY A 758 -23.90 10.80 -14.31
CA GLY A 758 -23.01 9.75 -14.81
C GLY A 758 -22.47 10.04 -16.21
N LYS A 759 -23.30 10.64 -17.08
CA LYS A 759 -22.90 11.06 -18.43
C LYS A 759 -21.81 12.13 -18.38
N GLU A 760 -21.98 13.13 -17.53
CA GLU A 760 -21.00 14.20 -17.32
C GLU A 760 -19.70 13.66 -16.72
N ALA A 761 -19.78 12.72 -15.77
CA ALA A 761 -18.62 12.05 -15.21
C ALA A 761 -17.84 11.29 -16.30
N TYR A 762 -18.52 10.51 -17.15
CA TYR A 762 -17.88 9.81 -18.26
C TYR A 762 -17.25 10.78 -19.26
N ALA A 763 -17.99 11.79 -19.72
CA ALA A 763 -17.50 12.79 -20.65
C ALA A 763 -16.26 13.51 -20.13
N MET A 764 -16.23 13.85 -18.83
CA MET A 764 -15.07 14.45 -18.16
C MET A 764 -13.88 13.50 -18.07
N ALA A 765 -14.12 12.23 -17.74
CA ALA A 765 -13.08 11.20 -17.64
C ALA A 765 -12.40 10.92 -18.99
N THR A 766 -13.14 11.06 -20.09
CA THR A 766 -12.67 10.77 -21.45
C THR A 766 -12.31 12.03 -22.26
N LYS A 767 -12.12 13.19 -21.61
CA LYS A 767 -11.67 14.41 -22.28
C LYS A 767 -10.31 14.22 -22.92
N GLU A 768 -10.27 14.41 -24.24
CA GLU A 768 -9.06 14.26 -25.06
C GLU A 768 -8.13 15.47 -24.95
N ASP A 769 -8.62 16.63 -24.52
CA ASP A 769 -7.88 17.89 -24.40
C ASP A 769 -7.63 18.30 -22.93
N TYR A 770 -6.70 19.24 -22.73
CA TYR A 770 -6.29 19.69 -21.40
C TYR A 770 -7.39 20.51 -20.70
N PRO A 771 -7.60 20.32 -19.38
CA PRO A 771 -7.04 19.26 -18.52
C PRO A 771 -7.88 17.97 -18.60
N GLY A 772 -7.22 16.80 -18.54
CA GLY A 772 -7.90 15.51 -18.54
C GLY A 772 -6.95 14.31 -18.42
N TRP A 773 -7.52 13.14 -18.12
CA TRP A 773 -6.76 11.89 -18.04
C TRP A 773 -6.25 11.40 -19.39
N PHE A 774 -7.08 11.47 -20.45
CA PHE A 774 -6.65 11.05 -21.79
C PHE A 774 -5.58 11.97 -22.34
N ASP A 775 -5.70 13.28 -22.10
CA ASP A 775 -4.64 14.23 -22.39
C ASP A 775 -3.33 13.88 -21.65
N MET A 776 -3.39 13.65 -20.33
CA MET A 776 -2.22 13.28 -19.53
C MET A 776 -1.53 12.01 -20.05
N VAL A 777 -2.29 10.96 -20.36
CA VAL A 777 -1.71 9.65 -20.69
C VAL A 777 -1.38 9.52 -22.17
N PHE A 778 -2.30 9.89 -23.06
CA PHE A 778 -2.17 9.61 -24.49
C PHE A 778 -1.53 10.75 -25.27
N ASN A 779 -1.96 12.00 -25.07
CA ASN A 779 -1.37 13.13 -25.81
C ASN A 779 0.03 13.47 -25.32
N LYS A 780 0.24 13.43 -23.99
CA LYS A 780 1.55 13.68 -23.39
C LYS A 780 2.45 12.44 -23.32
N GLY A 781 1.96 11.27 -23.72
CA GLY A 781 2.75 10.03 -23.82
C GLY A 781 3.27 9.49 -22.48
N ASN A 782 2.53 9.71 -21.39
CA ASN A 782 2.95 9.29 -20.05
C ASN A 782 2.65 7.81 -19.80
N SER A 783 3.65 7.07 -19.33
CA SER A 783 3.55 5.63 -19.01
C SER A 783 3.06 5.33 -17.59
N VAL A 784 2.99 6.37 -16.75
CA VAL A 784 2.46 6.43 -15.39
C VAL A 784 1.73 7.76 -15.21
N LEU A 785 0.86 7.85 -14.21
CA LEU A 785 0.20 9.10 -13.83
C LEU A 785 1.21 10.05 -13.16
N LYS A 786 0.94 11.35 -13.28
CA LYS A 786 1.84 12.42 -12.85
C LYS A 786 1.21 13.29 -11.75
N GLU A 787 2.07 13.99 -11.01
CA GLU A 787 1.70 14.90 -9.91
C GLU A 787 0.80 16.07 -10.34
N ALA A 788 0.92 16.53 -11.59
CA ALA A 788 0.19 17.68 -12.10
C ALA A 788 -0.48 17.35 -13.44
N TRP A 789 -1.64 17.96 -13.71
CA TRP A 789 -2.41 17.76 -14.94
C TRP A 789 -1.62 18.07 -16.23
N ASN A 790 -0.61 18.93 -16.16
CA ASN A 790 0.28 19.26 -17.27
C ASN A 790 1.31 18.17 -17.61
N GLY A 791 1.40 17.06 -16.86
CA GLY A 791 2.18 15.87 -17.21
C GLY A 791 3.68 15.93 -16.89
N GLY A 792 4.08 16.56 -15.78
CA GLY A 792 5.48 16.69 -15.35
C GLY A 792 6.26 15.38 -15.08
N LEU A 793 7.46 15.48 -14.49
CA LEU A 793 8.40 14.35 -14.36
C LEU A 793 8.12 13.41 -13.17
N VAL A 794 7.21 13.78 -12.27
CA VAL A 794 7.01 13.11 -11.00
C VAL A 794 5.94 12.03 -11.16
N GLN A 795 6.30 10.79 -10.84
CA GLN A 795 5.40 9.64 -10.88
C GLN A 795 4.56 9.60 -9.61
N MET A 796 3.25 9.80 -9.72
CA MET A 796 2.39 9.84 -8.53
C MET A 796 0.93 9.56 -8.87
N PRO A 797 0.22 8.67 -8.13
CA PRO A 797 -1.20 8.43 -8.34
C PRO A 797 -2.08 9.51 -7.68
N SER A 798 -1.52 10.37 -6.85
CA SER A 798 -2.27 11.22 -5.92
C SER A 798 -3.27 12.18 -6.57
N LEU A 799 -2.94 12.76 -7.72
CA LEU A 799 -3.89 13.62 -8.43
C LEU A 799 -4.88 12.81 -9.25
N ALA A 800 -4.37 12.03 -10.22
CA ALA A 800 -5.18 11.44 -11.27
C ALA A 800 -5.60 9.98 -10.97
N GLY A 801 -4.95 9.30 -10.03
CA GLY A 801 -5.17 7.90 -9.70
C GLY A 801 -6.55 7.56 -9.12
N PRO A 802 -7.26 8.48 -8.41
CA PRO A 802 -8.63 8.20 -7.96
C PRO A 802 -9.63 7.82 -9.06
N ILE A 803 -9.34 8.05 -10.34
CA ILE A 803 -10.17 7.52 -11.43
C ILE A 803 -10.36 6.00 -11.35
N GLY A 804 -9.38 5.27 -10.82
CA GLY A 804 -9.51 3.84 -10.57
C GLY A 804 -10.63 3.52 -9.58
N HIS A 805 -10.87 4.36 -8.57
CA HIS A 805 -12.01 4.19 -7.67
C HIS A 805 -13.33 4.27 -8.44
N TRP A 806 -13.46 5.23 -9.37
CA TRP A 806 -14.66 5.38 -10.20
C TRP A 806 -14.95 4.15 -11.08
N PHE A 807 -13.91 3.48 -11.59
CA PHE A 807 -14.07 2.24 -12.35
C PHE A 807 -14.77 1.13 -11.55
N TYR A 808 -14.36 0.90 -10.30
CA TYR A 808 -14.97 -0.13 -9.44
C TYR A 808 -16.29 0.36 -8.84
N HIS A 809 -16.29 1.54 -8.22
CA HIS A 809 -17.43 2.10 -7.49
C HIS A 809 -18.61 2.41 -8.40
N SER A 810 -18.37 3.09 -9.53
CA SER A 810 -19.44 3.63 -10.36
C SER A 810 -19.65 2.81 -11.62
N LEU A 811 -18.63 2.56 -12.44
CA LEU A 811 -18.83 1.83 -13.71
C LEU A 811 -19.21 0.37 -13.47
N ALA A 812 -18.47 -0.34 -12.63
CA ALA A 812 -18.81 -1.71 -12.26
C ALA A 812 -19.84 -1.78 -11.11
N GLY A 813 -19.99 -0.70 -10.35
CA GLY A 813 -21.00 -0.59 -9.30
C GLY A 813 -20.65 -1.30 -8.00
N ILE A 814 -19.43 -1.80 -7.79
CA ILE A 814 -19.05 -2.54 -6.59
C ILE A 814 -18.78 -1.55 -5.45
N GLN A 815 -19.64 -1.55 -4.44
CA GLN A 815 -19.55 -0.62 -3.32
C GLN A 815 -19.82 -1.33 -1.99
N PRO A 816 -19.19 -0.91 -0.88
CA PRO A 816 -19.66 -1.27 0.45
C PRO A 816 -20.95 -0.49 0.75
N ALA A 817 -21.95 -1.14 1.34
CA ALA A 817 -23.17 -0.44 1.73
C ALA A 817 -22.89 0.59 2.84
N PRO A 818 -23.69 1.68 2.97
CA PRO A 818 -23.54 2.64 4.06
C PRO A 818 -23.49 1.95 5.44
N GLY A 819 -22.49 2.32 6.26
CA GLY A 819 -22.25 1.72 7.57
C GLY A 819 -21.83 0.24 7.55
N ALA A 820 -21.57 -0.35 6.39
CA ALA A 820 -21.01 -1.70 6.31
C ALA A 820 -19.53 -1.71 6.67
N GLN A 821 -19.12 -2.77 7.36
CA GLN A 821 -17.73 -3.10 7.61
C GLN A 821 -17.28 -4.17 6.62
N ALA A 822 -16.09 -4.01 6.05
CA ALA A 822 -15.38 -5.04 5.30
C ALA A 822 -16.17 -5.70 4.15
N PHE A 823 -17.07 -4.95 3.50
CA PHE A 823 -18.00 -5.46 2.48
C PHE A 823 -18.92 -6.60 2.97
N GLY A 824 -19.24 -6.64 4.28
CA GLY A 824 -20.23 -7.57 4.83
C GLY A 824 -21.65 -7.34 4.29
N ARG A 825 -21.95 -6.08 3.93
CA ARG A 825 -23.10 -5.70 3.10
C ARG A 825 -22.60 -4.93 1.88
N ILE A 826 -23.04 -5.33 0.71
CA ILE A 826 -22.55 -4.86 -0.59
C ILE A 826 -23.67 -4.10 -1.29
N VAL A 827 -23.31 -3.09 -2.06
CA VAL A 827 -24.16 -2.47 -3.08
C VAL A 827 -23.53 -2.78 -4.43
N ILE A 828 -24.33 -3.30 -5.36
CA ILE A 828 -24.01 -3.39 -6.79
C ILE A 828 -24.89 -2.38 -7.52
N LYS A 829 -24.34 -1.20 -7.80
CA LYS A 829 -25.04 -0.10 -8.48
C LYS A 829 -24.21 0.46 -9.64
N PRO A 830 -24.20 -0.22 -10.80
CA PRO A 830 -23.49 0.29 -11.97
C PRO A 830 -24.13 1.59 -12.47
N THR A 831 -23.28 2.51 -12.91
CA THR A 831 -23.68 3.68 -13.69
C THR A 831 -23.69 3.27 -15.17
N PHE A 832 -24.88 3.09 -15.74
CA PHE A 832 -25.03 2.69 -17.14
C PHE A 832 -24.74 3.89 -18.05
N ILE A 833 -23.67 3.78 -18.85
CA ILE A 833 -23.22 4.79 -19.80
C ILE A 833 -23.48 4.25 -21.21
N SER A 834 -24.23 4.99 -22.03
CA SER A 834 -24.60 4.61 -23.40
C SER A 834 -23.41 4.34 -24.33
N GLU A 835 -22.31 5.03 -24.09
CA GLU A 835 -21.06 4.94 -24.84
C GLU A 835 -20.27 3.67 -24.50
N LEU A 836 -20.66 2.92 -23.45
CA LEU A 836 -20.06 1.67 -23.04
C LEU A 836 -21.02 0.50 -23.28
N SER A 837 -20.61 -0.46 -24.11
CA SER A 837 -21.41 -1.66 -24.37
C SER A 837 -21.29 -2.73 -23.30
N TRP A 838 -20.20 -2.72 -22.52
CA TRP A 838 -20.01 -3.59 -21.37
C TRP A 838 -18.96 -3.05 -20.39
N VAL A 839 -19.09 -3.46 -19.12
CA VAL A 839 -18.09 -3.28 -18.06
C VAL A 839 -18.02 -4.55 -17.22
N GLU A 840 -16.81 -4.91 -16.80
CA GLU A 840 -16.53 -6.03 -15.92
C GLU A 840 -15.53 -5.63 -14.83
N ALA A 841 -15.82 -5.97 -13.58
CA ALA A 841 -14.83 -5.90 -12.52
C ALA A 841 -14.96 -7.05 -11.51
N SER A 842 -13.84 -7.36 -10.87
CA SER A 842 -13.82 -8.22 -9.70
C SER A 842 -12.98 -7.62 -8.58
N TYR A 843 -13.37 -7.85 -7.34
CA TYR A 843 -12.66 -7.40 -6.16
C TYR A 843 -12.67 -8.48 -5.08
N GLN A 844 -11.49 -8.89 -4.63
CA GLN A 844 -11.29 -9.81 -3.52
C GLN A 844 -11.36 -9.04 -2.19
N SER A 845 -12.57 -8.91 -1.65
CA SER A 845 -12.78 -8.28 -0.34
C SER A 845 -12.33 -9.21 0.80
N ALA A 846 -12.35 -8.67 2.03
CA ALA A 846 -12.13 -9.48 3.23
C ALA A 846 -13.13 -10.65 3.36
N GLY A 847 -14.36 -10.49 2.84
CA GLY A 847 -15.39 -11.54 2.84
C GLY A 847 -15.27 -12.57 1.71
N GLY A 848 -14.62 -12.21 0.60
CA GLY A 848 -14.47 -13.08 -0.56
C GLY A 848 -14.51 -12.31 -1.88
N LYS A 849 -14.50 -13.03 -3.01
CA LYS A 849 -14.57 -12.40 -4.33
C LYS A 849 -15.97 -11.83 -4.59
N ILE A 850 -16.02 -10.54 -4.90
CA ILE A 850 -17.17 -9.83 -5.45
C ILE A 850 -16.93 -9.68 -6.96
N PHE A 851 -17.96 -9.90 -7.76
CA PHE A 851 -17.89 -9.75 -9.21
C PHE A 851 -19.11 -8.99 -9.70
N SER A 852 -18.90 -8.08 -10.64
CA SER A 852 -19.95 -7.36 -11.34
C SER A 852 -19.60 -7.26 -12.81
N HIS A 853 -20.53 -7.65 -13.67
CA HIS A 853 -20.43 -7.49 -15.10
C HIS A 853 -21.79 -7.06 -15.62
N TRP A 854 -21.83 -6.00 -16.43
CA TRP A 854 -23.01 -5.67 -17.21
C TRP A 854 -22.64 -5.51 -18.67
N LYS A 855 -23.59 -5.84 -19.55
CA LYS A 855 -23.51 -5.52 -20.97
C LYS A 855 -24.88 -5.16 -21.50
N HIS A 856 -24.92 -4.39 -22.57
CA HIS A 856 -26.13 -4.17 -23.35
C HIS A 856 -25.92 -4.59 -24.81
N SER A 857 -26.93 -5.19 -25.41
CA SER A 857 -26.97 -5.52 -26.85
C SER A 857 -28.42 -5.74 -27.26
N ASN A 858 -28.82 -5.24 -28.44
CA ASN A 858 -30.10 -5.58 -29.08
C ASN A 858 -31.29 -5.52 -28.11
N ASP A 859 -31.60 -4.31 -27.63
CA ASP A 859 -32.74 -4.01 -26.75
C ASP A 859 -32.76 -4.78 -25.42
N ARG A 860 -31.61 -5.26 -24.92
CA ARG A 860 -31.52 -5.96 -23.63
C ARG A 860 -30.27 -5.59 -22.83
N TYR A 861 -30.42 -5.55 -21.51
CA TYR A 861 -29.32 -5.61 -20.55
C TYR A 861 -29.13 -7.05 -20.03
N GLU A 862 -27.88 -7.44 -19.82
CA GLU A 862 -27.47 -8.63 -19.08
C GLU A 862 -26.52 -8.23 -17.95
N ILE A 863 -26.85 -8.59 -16.72
CA ILE A 863 -26.06 -8.29 -15.53
C ILE A 863 -25.70 -9.60 -14.81
N ARG A 864 -24.41 -9.84 -14.59
CA ARG A 864 -23.89 -10.99 -13.84
C ARG A 864 -23.22 -10.49 -12.57
N VAL A 865 -23.59 -11.06 -11.43
CA VAL A 865 -23.00 -10.70 -10.15
C VAL A 865 -22.60 -11.94 -9.37
N THR A 866 -21.52 -11.86 -8.61
CA THR A 866 -21.16 -12.87 -7.60
C THR A 866 -20.97 -12.20 -6.25
N ILE A 867 -21.70 -12.71 -5.25
CA ILE A 867 -21.69 -12.22 -3.87
C ILE A 867 -21.06 -13.31 -2.99
N PRO A 868 -20.01 -13.01 -2.20
CA PRO A 868 -19.30 -14.02 -1.42
C PRO A 868 -20.16 -14.58 -0.29
N ALA A 869 -19.85 -15.81 0.15
CA ALA A 869 -20.53 -16.45 1.28
C ALA A 869 -20.43 -15.59 2.55
N ASN A 870 -21.45 -15.67 3.40
CA ASN A 870 -21.59 -14.89 4.64
C ASN A 870 -21.77 -13.36 4.44
N THR A 871 -22.05 -12.90 3.22
CA THR A 871 -22.40 -11.50 2.94
C THR A 871 -23.77 -11.39 2.24
N THR A 872 -24.25 -10.15 2.09
CA THR A 872 -25.50 -9.81 1.40
C THR A 872 -25.28 -8.65 0.45
N ALA A 873 -26.13 -8.51 -0.57
CA ALA A 873 -26.05 -7.39 -1.51
C ALA A 873 -27.41 -6.73 -1.80
N LEU A 874 -27.38 -5.42 -2.03
CA LEU A 874 -28.41 -4.70 -2.79
C LEU A 874 -27.93 -4.54 -4.22
N VAL A 875 -28.73 -5.00 -5.19
CA VAL A 875 -28.42 -4.92 -6.62
C VAL A 875 -29.43 -4.02 -7.30
N TYR A 876 -28.93 -3.00 -8.00
CA TYR A 876 -29.73 -2.02 -8.72
C TYR A 876 -29.73 -2.38 -10.21
N LEU A 877 -30.90 -2.70 -10.73
CA LEU A 877 -31.10 -3.06 -12.14
C LEU A 877 -31.72 -1.89 -12.92
N PRO A 878 -31.33 -1.63 -14.19
CA PRO A 878 -31.87 -0.56 -15.03
C PRO A 878 -33.23 -0.93 -15.61
N ALA A 879 -34.19 -1.25 -14.74
CA ALA A 879 -35.54 -1.67 -15.11
C ALA A 879 -36.55 -0.95 -14.21
N GLY A 880 -37.46 -0.18 -14.78
CA GLY A 880 -38.48 0.54 -14.01
C GLY A 880 -39.69 -0.30 -13.56
N SER A 881 -39.68 -1.60 -13.85
CA SER A 881 -40.58 -2.60 -13.28
C SER A 881 -39.80 -3.90 -13.10
N PRO A 882 -40.10 -4.71 -12.06
CA PRO A 882 -39.60 -6.08 -11.98
C PRO A 882 -40.16 -6.98 -13.09
N ASP A 883 -41.29 -6.59 -13.71
CA ASP A 883 -41.88 -7.31 -14.83
C ASP A 883 -40.97 -7.24 -16.06
N GLY A 884 -40.71 -8.40 -16.67
CA GLY A 884 -39.76 -8.52 -17.79
C GLY A 884 -38.30 -8.71 -17.36
N VAL A 885 -37.98 -8.64 -16.07
CA VAL A 885 -36.69 -9.06 -15.54
C VAL A 885 -36.70 -10.57 -15.28
N THR A 886 -35.65 -11.24 -15.73
CA THR A 886 -35.42 -12.68 -15.52
C THR A 886 -34.12 -12.91 -14.74
N GLU A 887 -34.10 -13.92 -13.87
CA GLU A 887 -32.87 -14.47 -13.28
C GLU A 887 -32.63 -15.85 -13.90
N SER A 888 -31.46 -16.06 -14.50
CA SER A 888 -31.09 -17.32 -15.16
C SER A 888 -32.15 -17.86 -16.15
N GLY A 889 -32.91 -16.96 -16.79
CA GLY A 889 -33.94 -17.28 -17.78
C GLY A 889 -35.37 -17.43 -17.23
N THR A 890 -35.56 -17.41 -15.91
CA THR A 890 -36.88 -17.51 -15.26
C THR A 890 -37.30 -16.19 -14.62
N ALA A 891 -38.62 -15.94 -14.53
CA ALA A 891 -39.13 -14.68 -13.99
C ALA A 891 -38.73 -14.47 -12.52
N LEU A 892 -38.42 -13.24 -12.12
CA LEU A 892 -37.94 -12.93 -10.76
C LEU A 892 -38.82 -13.47 -9.63
N ASN A 893 -40.15 -13.45 -9.80
CA ASN A 893 -41.11 -13.92 -8.80
C ASN A 893 -41.03 -15.44 -8.51
N THR A 894 -40.35 -16.21 -9.35
CA THR A 894 -40.09 -17.64 -9.13
C THR A 894 -38.95 -17.90 -8.14
N HIS A 895 -38.11 -16.89 -7.87
CA HIS A 895 -36.93 -16.98 -7.00
C HIS A 895 -37.23 -16.43 -5.60
N LYS A 896 -37.67 -17.32 -4.70
CA LYS A 896 -38.00 -16.96 -3.30
C LYS A 896 -36.81 -16.40 -2.51
N GLU A 897 -35.60 -16.70 -2.95
CA GLU A 897 -34.36 -16.26 -2.33
C GLU A 897 -34.00 -14.80 -2.65
N ILE A 898 -34.70 -14.18 -3.60
CA ILE A 898 -34.53 -12.81 -4.08
C ILE A 898 -35.69 -11.96 -3.56
N SER A 899 -35.39 -10.84 -2.88
CA SER A 899 -36.42 -9.91 -2.40
C SER A 899 -36.38 -8.61 -3.19
N ILE A 900 -37.51 -8.19 -3.76
CA ILE A 900 -37.66 -6.87 -4.38
C ILE A 900 -37.83 -5.84 -3.25
N ARG A 901 -36.94 -4.84 -3.19
CA ARG A 901 -36.95 -3.80 -2.14
C ARG A 901 -37.63 -2.51 -2.58
N GLY A 902 -37.73 -2.29 -3.88
CA GLY A 902 -38.42 -1.15 -4.47
C GLY A 902 -38.17 -1.07 -5.96
N SER A 903 -39.05 -0.36 -6.65
CA SER A 903 -38.89 0.02 -8.04
C SER A 903 -39.24 1.49 -8.20
N SER A 904 -38.46 2.20 -9.00
CA SER A 904 -38.74 3.57 -9.44
C SER A 904 -38.99 3.56 -10.94
N ALA A 905 -39.24 4.73 -11.53
CA ALA A 905 -39.40 4.84 -12.97
C ALA A 905 -38.20 4.27 -13.75
N ASN A 906 -36.99 4.25 -13.18
CA ASN A 906 -35.75 3.90 -13.90
C ASN A 906 -35.00 2.70 -13.33
N GLU A 907 -35.33 2.24 -12.12
CA GLU A 907 -34.54 1.20 -11.45
C GLU A 907 -35.41 0.20 -10.67
N THR A 908 -34.92 -1.02 -10.53
CA THR A 908 -35.48 -2.04 -9.64
C THR A 908 -34.37 -2.52 -8.70
N VAL A 909 -34.65 -2.49 -7.40
CA VAL A 909 -33.69 -2.80 -6.35
C VAL A 909 -33.99 -4.19 -5.79
N LEU A 910 -33.01 -5.07 -5.89
CA LEU A 910 -33.08 -6.45 -5.37
C LEU A 910 -32.20 -6.58 -4.13
N ALA A 911 -32.66 -7.31 -3.11
CA ALA A 911 -31.84 -7.81 -2.02
C ALA A 911 -31.55 -9.29 -2.23
N LEU A 912 -30.26 -9.63 -2.20
CA LEU A 912 -29.72 -10.96 -2.46
C LEU A 912 -28.80 -11.38 -1.31
N GLY A 913 -28.71 -12.69 -1.04
CA GLY A 913 -27.61 -13.25 -0.26
C GLY A 913 -26.41 -13.60 -1.14
N SER A 914 -25.55 -14.48 -0.64
CA SER A 914 -24.38 -14.96 -1.37
C SER A 914 -24.75 -15.82 -2.59
N GLY A 915 -23.90 -15.85 -3.60
CA GLY A 915 -24.06 -16.71 -4.77
C GLY A 915 -23.78 -15.97 -6.08
N SER A 916 -23.94 -16.70 -7.18
CA SER A 916 -23.86 -16.14 -8.53
C SER A 916 -25.25 -16.00 -9.13
N TYR A 917 -25.53 -14.84 -9.71
CA TYR A 917 -26.82 -14.47 -10.28
C TYR A 917 -26.63 -13.90 -11.69
N ARG A 918 -27.58 -14.16 -12.58
CA ARG A 918 -27.60 -13.63 -13.96
C ARG A 918 -28.95 -13.00 -14.23
N PHE A 919 -29.01 -11.68 -14.29
CA PHE A 919 -30.21 -10.93 -14.61
C PHE A 919 -30.25 -10.57 -16.10
N SER A 920 -31.43 -10.67 -16.71
CA SER A 920 -31.67 -10.10 -18.05
C SER A 920 -33.00 -9.37 -18.10
N MET A 921 -33.00 -8.21 -18.74
CA MET A 921 -34.16 -7.33 -18.87
C MET A 921 -34.10 -6.56 -20.20
N PRO A 922 -35.23 -6.03 -20.71
CA PRO A 922 -35.21 -5.11 -21.85
C PRO A 922 -34.32 -3.89 -21.57
N ALA A 923 -33.59 -3.43 -22.59
CA ALA A 923 -32.96 -2.12 -22.59
C ALA A 923 -34.03 -1.05 -22.81
N ARG A 924 -33.75 0.14 -22.30
CA ARG A 924 -34.63 1.30 -22.40
C ARG A 924 -33.92 2.41 -23.15
#